data_AF-A0A4E9FN14-F1
#
_entry.id   AF-A0A4E9FN14-F1
#
_cell.length_a   1.000
_cell.length_b   1.000
_cell.length_c   1.000
_cell.angle_alpha   90.00
_cell.angle_beta   90.00
_cell.angle_gamma   90.00
#
_symmetry.space_group_name_H-M   'P 1'
#
loop_
_entity.id
_entity.type
_entity.pdbx_description
1 polymer ?
#
loop_
_entity_poly.entity_id
_entity_poly.type
_entity_poly.pdbx_seq_one_letter_code
_entity_poly.pdbx_strand_id
1 'polypeptide(L)'
;MMRWKNFSLKLKTIVTSVRESYIKFLLKYSWYVIIFVMLISLCLSAYAALFYYDTFAFNPSIGFETRNTLLSNERLALDNLMERATRKDYMKSRSKREISNSEIPQKDNNHRFVDNKDIIINNETKLEMPLAACQQYFVLGTIIPYEVILLMSKLIFKVPSFNNLFNMRTMQRLCAIDSIIDSEISLNNLNATNLKRLPFSFNLPYYTMCLNMDKPSNSCSLLDSDYIEMFKSLVLTCQTDESAIQCQLPIAKQLSNIIFQKSNGPIDVNKPFYFAVVLPIIQSNDGYSNLHFYSNLLEKLQQDYNDNELKLVGAQFGVKEGLFVEELRSDVRLGVIAIILVVLIILIYTDSFFITFCITASLLLSIGVAFFVYTVILGIKFFPFLNLLAMILVVAVGADDAFLFVYQYKKHKADARKIWSPMLLNCDANNTKEENSDKEELMEYHRKQVISGLNDALSHSAISMFVTSATTAVAFFANLASEIVVLRCFGIYAGTLMLINYILVIIILPAAIIVTDTGVKIFTTSKFFISKLKYRIASFWHNAATNFDKMFNRLIPQIVYIIRLPLILLTFIVFALSIYAIAKKPGIRLPERNSIQFLRSNHPYEWFDENAATLFDFSIGQQPKMNVVAVWGIKPTTTGSLLIPNEKGTLNVDNGFIDLLANHLLEFQTLLKQISYQTNPKIEQKLWLDEFINWTNLNTTTESCKLFAVNQSQLSTPISFSGNILSRCFLQYGRATSLPSLDKWQQKDTDGPIFDNNDVFLAYFLSTPSKYNFSSVFKEMKPFFDFIDSIKVERSEISEFNEPLMLTVSGIARLYDLLERILNGTAISVFISLIVSMMVIIFITFNVILSILAIICIATIVTVTVAIVLWIGWTVNVVEATIIVLTIGMSFDYCLHFAVGFRLHKTSDYSVIASAVGIPVLLSAISSFISGFVLIGASTQAFFEISANGLVIRVKHIKTHKVAVMKIAINPATSGSINWEWNILEKIMNPKNKEDRTKHLVRRIDYGYTFNMDKENISYIIMEYLPGNPVSIIGLLKGNQLLSKVAEFGLQLLKAVYDLHCLGYIHRDIKPENVGLYNDNILVLYDLGLARFYTNQNGQVRESRCLCGMRGTDEWASLSAELGRDQGRIDDLWGWFYVLIEWINCASKYPLCWAPFDDYPDLRHLCKSSIFPAKYVLRNCPPEFFKIQCYLRCLNRDDSPNYFYLATLLDDVKKRANGANPVKFLQQSSNIDIERAERLSQLELEYF
;
A
#
# COMPACT_ATOMS: atom_id res chain seq x y z
N MET A 1 51.33 9.90 -12.22
CA MET A 1 51.40 10.00 -10.74
C MET A 1 51.87 11.39 -10.23
N MET A 2 53.04 11.92 -10.62
CA MET A 2 53.51 13.24 -10.13
C MET A 2 52.53 14.41 -10.35
N ARG A 3 51.94 14.56 -11.56
CA ARG A 3 50.91 15.58 -11.83
C ARG A 3 49.75 15.51 -10.82
N TRP A 4 49.34 14.32 -10.41
CA TRP A 4 48.28 14.09 -9.40
C TRP A 4 48.72 14.46 -7.99
N LYS A 5 49.98 14.20 -7.60
CA LYS A 5 50.53 14.70 -6.32
C LYS A 5 50.57 16.23 -6.30
N ASN A 6 51.05 16.88 -7.37
CA ASN A 6 51.09 18.35 -7.45
C ASN A 6 49.69 18.97 -7.47
N PHE A 7 48.72 18.37 -8.18
CA PHE A 7 47.32 18.79 -8.16
C PHE A 7 46.71 18.64 -6.76
N SER A 8 46.91 17.49 -6.10
CA SER A 8 46.44 17.26 -4.72
C SER A 8 47.07 18.23 -3.72
N LEU A 9 48.36 18.59 -3.89
CA LEU A 9 49.03 19.56 -3.04
C LEU A 9 48.44 20.97 -3.24
N LYS A 10 48.31 21.44 -4.49
CA LYS A 10 47.66 22.72 -4.82
C LYS A 10 46.22 22.79 -4.30
N LEU A 11 45.44 21.74 -4.52
CA LEU A 11 44.06 21.65 -4.05
C LEU A 11 43.98 21.73 -2.53
N LYS A 12 44.86 21.04 -1.80
CA LYS A 12 44.97 21.17 -0.34
C LYS A 12 45.27 22.62 0.08
N THR A 13 46.26 23.27 -0.54
CA THR A 13 46.62 24.68 -0.22
C THR A 13 45.46 25.63 -0.48
N ILE A 14 44.72 25.45 -1.57
CA ILE A 14 43.52 26.25 -1.88
C ILE A 14 42.43 26.00 -0.83
N VAL A 15 42.11 24.73 -0.52
CA VAL A 15 41.09 24.37 0.47
C VAL A 15 41.45 24.89 1.86
N THR A 16 42.72 24.83 2.29
CA THR A 16 43.14 25.43 3.57
C THR A 16 43.03 26.95 3.56
N SER A 17 43.45 27.61 2.47
CA SER A 17 43.35 29.08 2.35
C SER A 17 41.89 29.56 2.36
N VAL A 18 41.00 28.87 1.65
CA VAL A 18 39.56 29.17 1.65
C VAL A 18 38.95 28.93 3.03
N ARG A 19 39.29 27.82 3.70
CA ARG A 19 38.81 27.49 5.04
C ARG A 19 39.27 28.53 6.08
N GLU A 20 40.53 28.96 6.04
CA GLU A 20 41.03 30.02 6.91
C GLU A 20 40.35 31.37 6.63
N SER A 21 40.14 31.72 5.36
CA SER A 21 39.42 32.94 4.98
C SER A 21 37.96 32.90 5.47
N TYR A 22 37.30 31.75 5.34
CA TYR A 22 35.95 31.51 5.82
C TYR A 22 35.85 31.67 7.35
N ILE A 23 36.77 31.05 8.10
CA ILE A 23 36.83 31.19 9.57
C ILE A 23 37.11 32.63 9.97
N LYS A 24 38.04 33.34 9.32
CA LYS A 24 38.32 34.77 9.57
C LYS A 24 37.11 35.66 9.29
N PHE A 25 36.35 35.37 8.23
CA PHE A 25 35.11 36.06 7.91
C PHE A 25 34.04 35.83 8.99
N LEU A 26 33.78 34.58 9.36
CA LEU A 26 32.83 34.24 10.42
C LEU A 26 33.20 34.92 11.74
N LEU A 27 34.44 34.79 12.22
CA LEU A 27 34.90 35.41 13.48
C LEU A 27 34.68 36.93 13.56
N LYS A 28 34.65 37.63 12.41
CA LYS A 28 34.40 39.07 12.34
C LYS A 28 32.91 39.41 12.28
N TYR A 29 32.07 38.51 11.73
CA TYR A 29 30.69 38.82 11.36
C TYR A 29 29.64 37.79 11.83
N SER A 30 29.93 36.87 12.77
CA SER A 30 29.04 35.74 13.13
C SER A 30 27.57 36.13 13.33
N TRP A 31 27.29 37.17 14.13
CA TRP A 31 25.92 37.63 14.35
C TRP A 31 25.24 38.15 13.07
N TYR A 32 25.95 38.93 12.27
CA TYR A 32 25.46 39.42 10.99
C TYR A 32 25.18 38.27 10.03
N VAL A 33 26.05 37.26 9.96
CA VAL A 33 25.86 36.06 9.11
C VAL A 33 24.60 35.29 9.52
N ILE A 34 24.41 35.02 10.82
CA ILE A 34 23.21 34.31 11.32
C ILE A 34 21.94 35.10 10.96
N ILE A 35 21.89 36.38 11.33
CA ILE A 35 20.69 37.22 11.15
C ILE A 35 20.38 37.41 9.67
N PHE A 36 21.38 37.72 8.84
CA PHE A 36 21.22 37.97 7.41
C PHE A 36 20.75 36.72 6.66
N VAL A 37 21.35 35.55 6.93
CA VAL A 37 20.99 34.29 6.27
C VAL A 37 19.60 33.82 6.71
N MET A 38 19.26 33.91 8.00
CA MET A 38 17.92 33.59 8.48
C MET A 38 16.86 34.54 7.89
N LEU A 39 17.14 35.85 7.84
CA LEU A 39 16.22 36.85 7.29
C LEU A 39 16.00 36.67 5.79
N ILE A 40 17.06 36.45 5.00
CA ILE A 40 16.90 36.13 3.56
C ILE A 40 16.10 34.85 3.38
N SER A 41 16.44 33.78 4.11
CA SER A 41 15.73 32.50 4.00
C SER A 41 14.25 32.64 4.35
N LEU A 42 13.93 33.45 5.38
CA LEU A 42 12.56 33.77 5.76
C LEU A 42 11.84 34.58 4.67
N CYS A 43 12.49 35.59 4.08
CA CYS A 43 11.92 36.38 2.98
C CYS A 43 11.62 35.53 1.74
N LEU A 44 12.55 34.64 1.34
CA LEU A 44 12.36 33.71 0.22
C LEU A 44 11.20 32.74 0.49
N SER A 45 11.18 32.16 1.70
CA SER A 45 10.11 31.25 2.15
C SER A 45 8.75 31.93 2.17
N ALA A 46 8.66 33.16 2.71
CA ALA A 46 7.44 33.95 2.78
C ALA A 46 6.95 34.39 1.39
N TYR A 47 7.86 34.76 0.48
CA TYR A 47 7.51 35.08 -0.90
C TYR A 47 6.87 33.89 -1.61
N ALA A 48 7.50 32.71 -1.53
CA ALA A 48 6.95 31.50 -2.12
C ALA A 48 5.59 31.13 -1.50
N ALA A 49 5.48 31.17 -0.17
CA ALA A 49 4.24 30.87 0.54
C ALA A 49 3.09 31.85 0.22
N LEU A 50 3.36 33.15 0.00
CA LEU A 50 2.33 34.14 -0.29
C LEU A 50 1.85 34.11 -1.75
N PHE A 51 2.75 33.89 -2.71
CA PHE A 51 2.42 33.99 -4.13
C PHE A 51 2.13 32.64 -4.82
N TYR A 52 2.48 31.51 -4.19
CA TYR A 52 2.38 30.18 -4.80
C TYR A 52 1.67 29.13 -3.93
N TYR A 53 0.88 29.54 -2.92
CA TYR A 53 0.11 28.57 -2.11
C TYR A 53 -0.94 27.78 -2.91
N ASP A 54 -1.45 28.32 -4.03
CA ASP A 54 -2.38 27.60 -4.91
C ASP A 54 -1.71 26.39 -5.63
N THR A 55 -0.39 26.24 -5.55
CA THR A 55 0.34 25.10 -6.17
C THR A 55 0.22 23.78 -5.39
N PHE A 56 -0.24 23.82 -4.13
CA PHE A 56 -0.43 22.64 -3.29
C PHE A 56 -1.63 21.81 -3.78
N ALA A 57 -1.34 20.79 -4.57
CA ALA A 57 -2.33 19.87 -5.10
C ALA A 57 -2.60 18.75 -4.09
N PHE A 58 -3.57 18.99 -3.20
CA PHE A 58 -3.99 18.00 -2.20
C PHE A 58 -4.91 16.91 -2.76
N ASN A 59 -5.50 17.07 -3.96
CA ASN A 59 -6.24 15.99 -4.60
C ASN A 59 -5.25 14.83 -4.90
N PRO A 60 -5.47 13.64 -4.32
CA PRO A 60 -4.48 12.59 -4.35
C PRO A 60 -4.50 11.75 -5.64
N SER A 61 -5.47 11.93 -6.55
CA SER A 61 -5.48 11.24 -7.85
C SER A 61 -4.73 12.00 -8.96
N ILE A 62 -4.32 13.25 -8.72
CA ILE A 62 -3.58 14.07 -9.69
C ILE A 62 -2.09 13.70 -9.67
N GLY A 63 -1.50 13.54 -10.87
CA GLY A 63 -0.06 13.25 -11.05
C GLY A 63 0.33 11.77 -10.89
N PHE A 64 -0.60 10.89 -10.56
CA PHE A 64 -0.48 9.43 -10.67
C PHE A 64 -0.67 8.99 -12.13
N GLU A 65 0.15 9.58 -13.01
CA GLU A 65 0.19 9.29 -14.43
C GLU A 65 1.64 9.31 -14.93
N THR A 66 1.84 8.57 -16.00
CA THR A 66 3.05 8.51 -16.81
C THR A 66 3.10 9.66 -17.81
N ARG A 67 4.32 10.09 -18.16
CA ARG A 67 4.59 11.06 -19.23
C ARG A 67 5.82 10.65 -20.03
N ASN A 68 5.78 10.87 -21.34
CA ASN A 68 6.80 10.47 -22.32
C ASN A 68 6.90 8.94 -22.54
N THR A 69 5.80 8.22 -22.33
CA THR A 69 5.61 6.84 -22.81
C THR A 69 4.82 6.89 -24.12
N LEU A 70 4.81 5.79 -24.89
CA LEU A 70 3.93 5.68 -26.06
C LEU A 70 2.46 5.90 -25.66
N LEU A 71 1.97 5.08 -24.72
CA LEU A 71 0.56 5.07 -24.31
C LEU A 71 0.11 6.39 -23.66
N SER A 72 0.97 7.10 -22.92
CA SER A 72 0.64 8.44 -22.40
C SER A 72 0.59 9.51 -23.49
N ASN A 73 1.52 9.51 -24.44
CA ASN A 73 1.51 10.46 -25.56
C ASN A 73 0.29 10.24 -26.48
N GLU A 74 -0.11 8.98 -26.68
CA GLU A 74 -1.34 8.62 -27.38
C GLU A 74 -2.58 9.10 -26.59
N ARG A 75 -2.70 8.71 -25.31
CA ARG A 75 -3.81 9.13 -24.45
C ARG A 75 -3.97 10.65 -24.36
N LEU A 76 -2.88 11.40 -24.26
CA LEU A 76 -2.92 12.87 -24.24
C LEU A 76 -3.42 13.46 -25.56
N ALA A 77 -3.12 12.84 -26.71
CA ALA A 77 -3.69 13.26 -27.99
C ALA A 77 -5.21 13.03 -28.03
N LEU A 78 -5.69 11.90 -27.49
CA LEU A 78 -7.11 11.61 -27.35
C LEU A 78 -7.81 12.57 -26.36
N ASP A 79 -7.21 12.83 -25.21
CA ASP A 79 -7.72 13.78 -24.20
C ASP A 79 -7.81 15.22 -24.75
N ASN A 80 -6.84 15.63 -25.58
CA ASN A 80 -6.84 16.93 -26.27
C ASN A 80 -7.88 16.98 -27.41
N LEU A 81 -8.10 15.86 -28.11
CA LEU A 81 -9.13 15.75 -29.16
C LEU A 81 -10.55 15.88 -28.58
N MET A 82 -10.83 15.19 -27.46
CA MET A 82 -12.11 15.29 -26.74
C MET A 82 -12.40 16.74 -26.29
N GLU A 83 -11.40 17.40 -25.72
CA GLU A 83 -11.54 18.79 -25.24
C GLU A 83 -11.77 19.79 -26.38
N ARG A 84 -11.28 19.49 -27.60
CA ARG A 84 -11.49 20.33 -28.79
C ARG A 84 -12.80 20.02 -29.55
N ALA A 85 -13.30 18.80 -29.47
CA ALA A 85 -14.51 18.34 -30.17
C ALA A 85 -15.83 18.68 -29.44
N THR A 86 -15.77 19.00 -28.15
CA THR A 86 -16.97 19.18 -27.31
C THR A 86 -17.69 20.53 -27.55
N ARG A 87 -18.61 20.54 -28.52
CA ARG A 87 -19.56 21.63 -28.77
C ARG A 87 -20.54 21.83 -27.60
N LYS A 88 -20.25 22.78 -26.70
CA LYS A 88 -21.12 23.16 -25.58
C LYS A 88 -22.54 23.61 -25.99
N ASP A 89 -22.72 24.08 -27.23
CA ASP A 89 -23.98 24.73 -27.64
C ASP A 89 -25.04 23.80 -28.26
N TYR A 90 -24.67 22.63 -28.80
CA TYR A 90 -25.65 21.78 -29.50
C TYR A 90 -26.60 21.04 -28.54
N MET A 91 -26.15 20.68 -27.33
CA MET A 91 -26.99 19.96 -26.35
C MET A 91 -28.23 20.74 -25.90
N LYS A 92 -28.20 22.08 -25.87
CA LYS A 92 -29.34 22.91 -25.46
C LYS A 92 -30.47 23.02 -26.49
N SER A 93 -30.23 22.63 -27.74
CA SER A 93 -31.23 22.80 -28.82
C SER A 93 -32.20 21.62 -28.97
N ARG A 94 -31.82 20.43 -28.49
CA ARG A 94 -32.52 19.18 -28.83
C ARG A 94 -33.69 18.85 -27.90
N SER A 95 -33.66 19.25 -26.62
CA SER A 95 -34.78 19.02 -25.68
C SER A 95 -36.10 19.70 -26.09
N LYS A 96 -36.06 20.70 -26.96
CA LYS A 96 -37.23 21.50 -27.39
C LYS A 96 -37.88 21.08 -28.70
N ARG A 97 -37.42 20.00 -29.38
CA ARG A 97 -37.95 19.60 -30.70
C ARG A 97 -38.46 18.16 -30.83
N GLU A 98 -38.18 17.27 -29.87
CA GLU A 98 -38.59 15.86 -29.95
C GLU A 98 -39.85 15.52 -29.09
N ILE A 99 -40.59 16.53 -28.62
CA ILE A 99 -41.80 16.37 -27.76
C ILE A 99 -43.13 16.44 -28.56
N SER A 100 -43.08 16.71 -29.87
CA SER A 100 -44.26 16.70 -30.74
C SER A 100 -44.25 15.54 -31.74
N ASN A 101 -45.34 14.77 -31.72
CA ASN A 101 -45.77 13.69 -32.63
C ASN A 101 -45.47 12.25 -32.15
N SER A 102 -46.58 11.60 -31.79
CA SER A 102 -46.79 10.20 -31.47
C SER A 102 -46.62 9.25 -32.66
N GLU A 103 -46.17 8.02 -32.41
CA GLU A 103 -46.93 6.77 -32.60
C GLU A 103 -46.06 5.51 -32.30
N ILE A 104 -46.69 4.45 -31.79
CA ILE A 104 -46.11 3.18 -31.27
C ILE A 104 -46.68 2.07 -32.19
N PRO A 105 -45.94 1.04 -32.72
CA PRO A 105 -45.46 -0.07 -31.87
C PRO A 105 -44.27 -0.97 -32.35
N GLN A 106 -43.79 -1.80 -31.40
CA GLN A 106 -43.20 -3.15 -31.55
C GLN A 106 -42.06 -3.38 -32.59
N LYS A 107 -40.81 -3.47 -32.10
CA LYS A 107 -39.94 -4.68 -32.14
C LYS A 107 -38.48 -4.39 -31.72
N ASP A 108 -37.91 -5.34 -30.98
CA ASP A 108 -36.47 -5.62 -30.80
C ASP A 108 -35.54 -4.51 -30.25
N ASN A 109 -34.32 -4.95 -29.91
CA ASN A 109 -33.08 -4.18 -29.72
C ASN A 109 -32.73 -3.61 -28.33
N ASN A 110 -31.98 -4.42 -27.60
CA ASN A 110 -30.57 -4.16 -27.26
C ASN A 110 -30.14 -2.73 -26.89
N HIS A 111 -29.72 -2.60 -25.62
CA HIS A 111 -28.60 -1.79 -25.15
C HIS A 111 -28.52 -0.35 -25.72
N ARG A 112 -29.21 0.57 -25.03
CA ARG A 112 -28.94 2.01 -25.06
C ARG A 112 -28.57 2.47 -23.65
N PHE A 113 -27.31 2.33 -23.27
CA PHE A 113 -26.73 3.34 -22.39
C PHE A 113 -26.54 4.62 -23.24
N VAL A 114 -26.82 5.79 -22.66
CA VAL A 114 -26.50 7.15 -23.16
C VAL A 114 -26.23 7.99 -21.90
N ASP A 115 -25.43 9.06 -21.99
CA ASP A 115 -25.12 10.02 -20.91
C ASP A 115 -26.26 10.33 -19.93
N ASN A 116 -26.32 9.58 -18.83
CA ASN A 116 -27.43 9.62 -17.87
C ASN A 116 -27.34 10.76 -16.83
N LYS A 117 -26.38 11.69 -16.95
CA LYS A 117 -26.26 12.83 -15.99
C LYS A 117 -27.41 13.83 -16.10
N ASP A 118 -27.97 14.00 -17.30
CA ASP A 118 -29.06 14.96 -17.59
C ASP A 118 -30.44 14.31 -17.75
N ILE A 119 -30.52 12.98 -17.80
CA ILE A 119 -31.79 12.24 -17.98
C ILE A 119 -32.57 12.13 -16.65
N ILE A 120 -31.87 12.17 -15.51
CA ILE A 120 -32.50 12.21 -14.18
C ILE A 120 -32.81 13.67 -13.81
N ILE A 121 -34.06 14.09 -14.01
CA ILE A 121 -34.63 15.38 -13.57
C ILE A 121 -34.05 16.60 -14.32
N ASN A 122 -34.53 16.80 -15.55
CA ASN A 122 -34.80 18.15 -16.07
C ASN A 122 -36.26 18.50 -15.73
N ASN A 123 -36.53 19.73 -15.28
CA ASN A 123 -37.85 20.19 -14.79
C ASN A 123 -38.98 20.22 -15.85
N GLU A 124 -38.73 19.80 -17.09
CA GLU A 124 -39.66 19.96 -18.23
C GLU A 124 -40.43 18.68 -18.61
N THR A 125 -40.16 17.53 -17.97
CA THR A 125 -41.00 16.32 -18.09
C THR A 125 -41.38 15.78 -16.72
N LYS A 126 -42.68 15.85 -16.37
CA LYS A 126 -43.26 15.14 -15.24
C LYS A 126 -43.24 13.63 -15.52
N LEU A 127 -42.11 12.99 -15.23
CA LEU A 127 -42.11 11.56 -14.94
C LEU A 127 -42.73 11.43 -13.53
N GLU A 128 -43.94 10.87 -13.43
CA GLU A 128 -44.54 10.61 -12.11
C GLU A 128 -43.65 9.62 -11.36
N MET A 129 -42.97 10.11 -10.31
CA MET A 129 -42.13 9.26 -9.48
C MET A 129 -42.99 8.17 -8.83
N PRO A 130 -42.52 6.91 -8.81
CA PRO A 130 -43.26 5.81 -8.22
C PRO A 130 -43.60 6.10 -6.76
N LEU A 131 -44.88 5.99 -6.40
CA LEU A 131 -45.42 6.30 -5.07
C LEU A 131 -45.08 5.23 -4.02
N ALA A 132 -44.53 4.09 -4.44
CA ALA A 132 -44.22 2.96 -3.57
C ALA A 132 -42.88 2.28 -3.94
N ALA A 133 -42.19 1.74 -2.93
CA ALA A 133 -40.90 1.07 -3.11
C ALA A 133 -40.94 -0.04 -4.17
N CYS A 134 -41.98 -0.87 -4.20
CA CYS A 134 -42.10 -1.93 -5.20
C CYS A 134 -42.26 -1.38 -6.63
N GLN A 135 -42.99 -0.28 -6.81
CA GLN A 135 -43.08 0.38 -8.12
C GLN A 135 -41.70 0.87 -8.57
N GLN A 136 -40.90 1.47 -7.66
CA GLN A 136 -39.52 1.88 -7.95
C GLN A 136 -38.64 0.71 -8.42
N TYR A 137 -38.80 -0.48 -7.82
CA TYR A 137 -37.99 -1.65 -8.16
C TYR A 137 -38.43 -2.27 -9.49
N PHE A 138 -39.72 -2.34 -9.78
CA PHE A 138 -40.23 -2.83 -11.07
C PHE A 138 -39.86 -1.93 -12.27
N VAL A 139 -39.72 -0.62 -12.07
CA VAL A 139 -39.31 0.30 -13.15
C VAL A 139 -37.79 0.39 -13.34
N LEU A 140 -36.99 -0.26 -12.49
CA LEU A 140 -35.53 -0.31 -12.63
C LEU A 140 -35.13 -1.32 -13.73
N GLY A 141 -34.53 -0.79 -14.79
CA GLY A 141 -34.23 -1.49 -16.04
C GLY A 141 -35.19 -1.15 -17.20
N THR A 142 -36.25 -0.39 -16.95
CA THR A 142 -37.24 0.00 -17.97
C THR A 142 -37.39 1.51 -18.08
N ILE A 143 -37.71 2.19 -16.97
CA ILE A 143 -37.82 3.66 -16.90
C ILE A 143 -36.61 4.26 -16.18
N ILE A 144 -36.19 3.65 -15.07
CA ILE A 144 -34.94 4.02 -14.38
C ILE A 144 -33.82 3.15 -14.97
N PRO A 145 -32.83 3.73 -15.67
CA PRO A 145 -31.75 2.94 -16.26
C PRO A 145 -30.88 2.26 -15.20
N TYR A 146 -30.27 1.10 -15.48
CA TYR A 146 -29.49 0.37 -14.47
C TYR A 146 -28.21 1.11 -14.04
N GLU A 147 -27.70 2.01 -14.89
CA GLU A 147 -26.50 2.81 -14.64
C GLU A 147 -26.67 3.79 -13.48
N VAL A 148 -27.93 4.11 -13.13
CA VAL A 148 -28.25 4.96 -11.98
C VAL A 148 -27.75 4.32 -10.67
N ILE A 149 -27.75 2.99 -10.58
CA ILE A 149 -27.20 2.23 -9.44
C ILE A 149 -25.69 2.44 -9.30
N LEU A 150 -24.96 2.59 -10.40
CA LEU A 150 -23.52 2.86 -10.36
C LEU A 150 -23.23 4.22 -9.72
N LEU A 151 -24.05 5.23 -10.03
CA LEU A 151 -23.97 6.59 -9.50
C LEU A 151 -24.49 6.72 -8.05
N MET A 152 -25.33 5.80 -7.59
CA MET A 152 -25.89 5.83 -6.24
C MET A 152 -24.89 5.41 -5.16
N SER A 153 -25.07 5.97 -3.97
CA SER A 153 -24.29 5.66 -2.79
C SER A 153 -24.58 4.24 -2.30
N LYS A 154 -23.56 3.52 -1.82
CA LYS A 154 -23.68 2.09 -1.46
C LYS A 154 -23.10 1.83 -0.07
N LEU A 155 -23.69 0.90 0.66
CA LEU A 155 -23.19 0.33 1.91
C LEU A 155 -23.04 -1.18 1.76
N ILE A 156 -21.96 -1.75 2.28
CA ILE A 156 -21.76 -3.20 2.34
C ILE A 156 -21.78 -3.64 3.80
N PHE A 157 -22.70 -4.54 4.12
CA PHE A 157 -22.86 -5.14 5.42
C PHE A 157 -22.38 -6.58 5.44
N LYS A 158 -21.95 -7.04 6.61
CA LYS A 158 -21.55 -8.41 6.92
C LYS A 158 -22.42 -8.95 8.04
N VAL A 159 -23.02 -10.11 7.83
CA VAL A 159 -23.72 -10.91 8.86
C VAL A 159 -22.97 -12.20 9.20
N PRO A 160 -23.14 -12.81 10.39
CA PRO A 160 -22.50 -14.07 10.78
C PRO A 160 -22.88 -15.31 9.97
N SER A 161 -24.04 -15.31 9.33
CA SER A 161 -24.55 -16.36 8.44
C SER A 161 -25.64 -15.80 7.52
N PHE A 162 -26.00 -16.52 6.47
CA PHE A 162 -27.14 -16.15 5.62
C PHE A 162 -28.46 -16.20 6.40
N ASN A 163 -28.64 -17.15 7.32
CA ASN A 163 -29.83 -17.21 8.17
C ASN A 163 -30.00 -15.97 9.07
N ASN A 164 -28.89 -15.41 9.59
CA ASN A 164 -28.94 -14.20 10.42
C ASN A 164 -29.44 -12.95 9.67
N LEU A 165 -29.38 -12.94 8.33
CA LEU A 165 -29.91 -11.86 7.49
C LEU A 165 -31.44 -11.79 7.56
N PHE A 166 -32.09 -12.96 7.56
CA PHE A 166 -33.54 -13.12 7.55
C PHE A 166 -34.16 -13.17 8.97
N ASN A 167 -33.44 -12.66 9.98
CA ASN A 167 -34.03 -12.45 11.29
C ASN A 167 -34.86 -11.16 11.33
N MET A 168 -36.03 -11.20 11.98
CA MET A 168 -36.91 -10.03 12.15
C MET A 168 -36.17 -8.80 12.73
N ARG A 169 -35.31 -9.00 13.73
CA ARG A 169 -34.44 -7.94 14.29
C ARG A 169 -33.52 -7.32 13.23
N THR A 170 -32.89 -8.13 12.39
CA THR A 170 -31.97 -7.66 11.35
C THR A 170 -32.72 -6.82 10.31
N MET A 171 -33.89 -7.30 9.85
CA MET A 171 -34.71 -6.57 8.88
C MET A 171 -35.28 -5.27 9.44
N GLN A 172 -35.73 -5.26 10.70
CA GLN A 172 -36.16 -4.03 11.39
C GLN A 172 -35.01 -3.00 11.50
N ARG A 173 -33.79 -3.45 11.85
CA ARG A 173 -32.60 -2.58 11.86
C ARG A 173 -32.24 -2.08 10.45
N LEU A 174 -32.39 -2.90 9.42
CA LEU A 174 -32.13 -2.47 8.04
C LEU A 174 -33.13 -1.41 7.56
N CYS A 175 -34.39 -1.47 8.01
CA CYS A 175 -35.37 -0.43 7.68
C CYS A 175 -35.00 0.95 8.24
N ALA A 176 -34.34 1.01 9.40
CA ALA A 176 -33.96 2.28 10.04
C ALA A 176 -32.98 3.12 9.18
N ILE A 177 -32.29 2.54 8.20
CA ILE A 177 -31.33 3.24 7.33
C ILE A 177 -31.94 4.47 6.66
N ASP A 178 -33.15 4.36 6.09
CA ASP A 178 -33.78 5.50 5.39
C ASP A 178 -34.13 6.63 6.38
N SER A 179 -34.56 6.28 7.60
CA SER A 179 -34.84 7.28 8.66
C SER A 179 -33.59 7.99 9.18
N ILE A 180 -32.43 7.30 9.21
CA ILE A 180 -31.13 7.90 9.56
C ILE A 180 -30.70 8.88 8.47
N ILE A 181 -30.89 8.52 7.20
CA ILE A 181 -30.58 9.39 6.05
C ILE A 181 -31.46 10.64 6.07
N ASP A 182 -32.79 10.51 6.23
CA ASP A 182 -33.68 11.67 6.31
C ASP A 182 -33.39 12.55 7.54
N SER A 183 -32.98 11.97 8.68
CA SER A 183 -32.57 12.78 9.84
C SER A 183 -31.30 13.59 9.56
N GLU A 184 -30.26 12.99 8.97
CA GLU A 184 -29.01 13.70 8.64
C GLU A 184 -29.22 14.75 7.55
N ILE A 185 -30.07 14.49 6.54
CA ILE A 185 -30.46 15.49 5.53
C ILE A 185 -31.16 16.69 6.21
N SER A 186 -32.02 16.44 7.20
CA SER A 186 -32.73 17.50 7.93
C SER A 186 -31.79 18.33 8.81
N LEU A 187 -30.84 17.68 9.51
CA LEU A 187 -29.84 18.34 10.36
C LEU A 187 -28.89 19.23 9.56
N ASN A 188 -28.49 18.80 8.37
CA ASN A 188 -27.59 19.53 7.49
C ASN A 188 -28.31 20.56 6.57
N ASN A 189 -29.61 20.79 6.77
CA ASN A 189 -30.45 21.70 5.95
C ASN A 189 -30.46 21.41 4.43
N LEU A 190 -30.16 20.18 4.02
CA LEU A 190 -30.01 19.83 2.60
C LEU A 190 -31.36 19.72 1.85
N ASN A 191 -32.49 19.77 2.56
CA ASN A 191 -33.87 19.68 2.05
C ASN A 191 -34.21 20.66 0.91
N ALA A 192 -33.49 21.78 0.78
CA ALA A 192 -33.71 22.81 -0.26
C ALA A 192 -32.65 22.82 -1.37
N THR A 193 -31.74 21.83 -1.40
CA THR A 193 -30.59 21.79 -2.32
C THR A 193 -30.72 20.67 -3.36
N ASN A 194 -29.94 20.74 -4.44
CA ASN A 194 -30.02 19.89 -5.64
C ASN A 194 -29.61 18.41 -5.44
N LEU A 195 -29.87 17.81 -4.27
CA LEU A 195 -29.65 16.38 -4.03
C LEU A 195 -30.71 15.57 -4.80
N LYS A 196 -30.39 15.20 -6.05
CA LYS A 196 -31.20 14.25 -6.83
C LYS A 196 -31.31 12.95 -6.02
N ARG A 197 -32.53 12.56 -5.61
CA ARG A 197 -32.78 11.36 -4.81
C ARG A 197 -33.94 10.52 -5.36
N LEU A 198 -33.90 9.22 -5.09
CA LEU A 198 -35.07 8.35 -5.16
C LEU A 198 -35.87 8.40 -3.85
N PRO A 199 -37.16 7.99 -3.84
CA PRO A 199 -37.97 8.01 -2.63
C PRO A 199 -37.61 6.91 -1.61
N PHE A 200 -37.04 5.78 -2.03
CA PHE A 200 -36.69 4.65 -1.14
C PHE A 200 -35.29 4.08 -1.46
N SER A 201 -34.58 3.54 -0.47
CA SER A 201 -33.37 2.73 -0.72
C SER A 201 -33.71 1.43 -1.48
N PHE A 202 -32.74 0.86 -2.20
CA PHE A 202 -32.80 -0.55 -2.61
C PHE A 202 -32.26 -1.41 -1.47
N ASN A 203 -33.17 -1.90 -0.63
CA ASN A 203 -32.87 -2.50 0.66
C ASN A 203 -33.77 -3.72 0.89
N LEU A 204 -33.23 -4.73 1.57
CA LEU A 204 -33.84 -6.06 1.67
C LEU A 204 -35.26 -6.06 2.28
N PRO A 205 -35.60 -5.27 3.32
CA PRO A 205 -36.95 -5.25 3.88
C PRO A 205 -38.02 -4.84 2.87
N TYR A 206 -37.76 -3.87 1.99
CA TYR A 206 -38.72 -3.49 0.97
C TYR A 206 -38.89 -4.58 -0.10
N TYR A 207 -37.81 -5.29 -0.47
CA TYR A 207 -37.90 -6.42 -1.41
C TYR A 207 -38.78 -7.56 -0.86
N THR A 208 -38.74 -7.87 0.44
CA THR A 208 -39.62 -8.90 1.01
C THR A 208 -41.09 -8.48 1.00
N MET A 209 -41.37 -7.19 1.19
CA MET A 209 -42.72 -6.62 1.10
C MET A 209 -43.31 -6.70 -0.32
N CYS A 210 -42.49 -6.67 -1.36
CA CYS A 210 -42.93 -6.74 -2.76
C CYS A 210 -43.45 -8.12 -3.21
N LEU A 211 -43.43 -9.14 -2.33
CA LEU A 211 -44.13 -10.39 -2.57
C LEU A 211 -45.66 -10.24 -2.54
N ASN A 212 -46.19 -9.19 -1.90
CA ASN A 212 -47.63 -8.93 -1.82
C ASN A 212 -47.96 -7.54 -2.38
N MET A 213 -48.38 -7.49 -3.65
CA MET A 213 -48.70 -6.26 -4.37
C MET A 213 -49.98 -5.56 -3.88
N ASP A 214 -50.82 -6.24 -3.09
CA ASP A 214 -52.11 -5.70 -2.62
C ASP A 214 -51.97 -4.76 -1.40
N LYS A 215 -50.75 -4.62 -0.85
CA LYS A 215 -50.47 -3.73 0.29
C LYS A 215 -49.48 -2.62 -0.08
N PRO A 216 -49.72 -1.35 0.31
CA PRO A 216 -48.79 -0.26 0.03
C PRO A 216 -47.46 -0.48 0.75
N SER A 217 -46.38 -0.66 -0.01
CA SER A 217 -45.07 -1.11 0.47
C SER A 217 -44.22 -0.02 1.15
N ASN A 218 -44.86 0.95 1.83
CA ASN A 218 -44.26 2.23 2.16
C ASN A 218 -43.77 2.36 3.61
N SER A 219 -44.06 1.38 4.47
CA SER A 219 -43.62 1.37 5.87
C SER A 219 -43.33 -0.04 6.37
N CYS A 220 -42.19 -0.22 7.04
CA CYS A 220 -41.76 -1.52 7.58
C CYS A 220 -42.57 -2.01 8.79
N SER A 221 -43.61 -1.27 9.19
CA SER A 221 -44.64 -1.73 10.13
C SER A 221 -45.44 -2.95 9.62
N LEU A 222 -45.39 -3.21 8.31
CA LEU A 222 -46.06 -4.35 7.65
C LEU A 222 -45.15 -5.57 7.48
N LEU A 223 -43.94 -5.56 8.03
CA LEU A 223 -42.99 -6.66 7.92
C LEU A 223 -43.45 -7.85 8.81
N ASP A 224 -43.56 -9.04 8.22
CA ASP A 224 -44.05 -10.26 8.86
C ASP A 224 -42.99 -11.38 8.79
N SER A 225 -42.93 -12.26 9.79
CA SER A 225 -42.03 -13.43 9.77
C SER A 225 -42.31 -14.33 8.57
N ASP A 226 -43.57 -14.46 8.19
CA ASP A 226 -44.00 -15.37 7.13
C ASP A 226 -43.53 -14.90 5.75
N TYR A 227 -43.58 -13.58 5.48
CA TYR A 227 -43.02 -13.01 4.24
C TYR A 227 -41.49 -13.12 4.20
N ILE A 228 -40.81 -12.98 5.34
CA ILE A 228 -39.35 -13.09 5.42
C ILE A 228 -38.90 -14.53 5.11
N GLU A 229 -39.51 -15.55 5.71
CA GLU A 229 -39.18 -16.96 5.42
C GLU A 229 -39.60 -17.38 3.99
N MET A 230 -40.74 -16.88 3.50
CA MET A 230 -41.16 -17.09 2.10
C MET A 230 -40.13 -16.51 1.11
N PHE A 231 -39.66 -15.29 1.34
CA PHE A 231 -38.66 -14.63 0.49
C PHE A 231 -37.30 -15.35 0.56
N LYS A 232 -36.86 -15.78 1.75
CA LYS A 232 -35.65 -16.58 1.95
C LYS A 232 -35.71 -17.91 1.16
N SER A 233 -36.85 -18.59 1.18
CA SER A 233 -37.09 -19.81 0.39
C SER A 233 -36.99 -19.53 -1.12
N LEU A 234 -37.56 -18.43 -1.59
CA LEU A 234 -37.47 -18.01 -2.99
C LEU A 234 -36.01 -17.74 -3.41
N VAL A 235 -35.23 -17.03 -2.60
CA VAL A 235 -33.81 -16.74 -2.89
C VAL A 235 -32.97 -18.02 -2.97
N LEU A 236 -33.15 -18.96 -2.03
CA LEU A 236 -32.46 -20.26 -2.07
C LEU A 236 -32.86 -21.09 -3.29
N THR A 237 -34.14 -21.04 -3.69
CA THR A 237 -34.64 -21.69 -4.91
C THR A 237 -33.93 -21.12 -6.14
N CYS A 238 -33.90 -19.80 -6.30
CA CYS A 238 -33.31 -19.15 -7.48
C CYS A 238 -31.78 -19.30 -7.62
N GLN A 239 -31.08 -19.75 -6.58
CA GLN A 239 -29.66 -20.09 -6.67
C GLN A 239 -29.38 -21.56 -6.97
N THR A 240 -30.35 -22.43 -6.74
CA THR A 240 -30.25 -23.86 -7.04
C THR A 240 -30.80 -24.18 -8.43
N ASP A 241 -31.78 -23.40 -8.88
CA ASP A 241 -32.34 -23.46 -10.22
C ASP A 241 -32.65 -22.05 -10.77
N GLU A 242 -31.75 -21.51 -11.59
CA GLU A 242 -31.97 -20.24 -12.31
C GLU A 242 -33.09 -20.32 -13.36
N SER A 243 -33.48 -21.53 -13.79
CA SER A 243 -34.46 -21.72 -14.87
C SER A 243 -35.90 -21.48 -14.43
N ALA A 244 -36.17 -21.56 -13.12
CA ALA A 244 -37.49 -21.35 -12.55
C ALA A 244 -38.07 -19.97 -12.92
N ILE A 245 -39.34 -19.94 -13.31
CA ILE A 245 -40.03 -18.74 -13.85
C ILE A 245 -39.91 -17.52 -12.92
N GLN A 246 -39.99 -17.75 -11.61
CA GLN A 246 -39.89 -16.70 -10.58
C GLN A 246 -38.51 -16.02 -10.56
N CYS A 247 -37.46 -16.73 -10.98
CA CYS A 247 -36.07 -16.29 -10.97
C CYS A 247 -35.68 -15.53 -12.24
N GLN A 248 -36.51 -15.63 -13.30
CA GLN A 248 -36.36 -14.86 -14.52
C GLN A 248 -36.85 -13.40 -14.37
N LEU A 249 -37.60 -13.10 -13.30
CA LEU A 249 -38.14 -11.76 -13.00
C LEU A 249 -37.03 -10.71 -12.80
N PRO A 250 -37.26 -9.43 -13.18
CA PRO A 250 -36.28 -8.36 -12.99
C PRO A 250 -35.81 -8.21 -11.54
N ILE A 251 -36.72 -8.39 -10.57
CA ILE A 251 -36.41 -8.30 -9.13
C ILE A 251 -35.42 -9.39 -8.69
N ALA A 252 -35.55 -10.63 -9.19
CA ALA A 252 -34.61 -11.70 -8.85
C ALA A 252 -33.20 -11.38 -9.37
N LYS A 253 -33.09 -10.84 -10.58
CA LYS A 253 -31.81 -10.37 -11.18
C LYS A 253 -31.23 -9.16 -10.44
N GLN A 254 -32.06 -8.25 -9.96
CA GLN A 254 -31.62 -7.13 -9.11
C GLN A 254 -31.01 -7.65 -7.80
N LEU A 255 -31.67 -8.62 -7.15
CA LEU A 255 -31.18 -9.24 -5.93
C LEU A 255 -29.84 -9.97 -6.15
N SER A 256 -29.73 -10.79 -7.19
CA SER A 256 -28.51 -11.58 -7.47
C SER A 256 -27.29 -10.73 -7.81
N ASN A 257 -27.48 -9.58 -8.49
CA ASN A 257 -26.36 -8.83 -9.08
C ASN A 257 -26.01 -7.53 -8.31
N ILE A 258 -26.99 -6.91 -7.64
CA ILE A 258 -26.79 -5.67 -6.87
C ILE A 258 -26.68 -5.97 -5.37
N ILE A 259 -27.64 -6.72 -4.82
CA ILE A 259 -27.82 -6.81 -3.36
C ILE A 259 -27.02 -7.95 -2.73
N PHE A 260 -26.95 -9.11 -3.38
CA PHE A 260 -26.26 -10.28 -2.87
C PHE A 260 -24.85 -10.46 -3.44
N GLN A 261 -23.98 -11.09 -2.67
CA GLN A 261 -22.63 -11.42 -3.14
C GLN A 261 -22.66 -12.45 -4.27
N LYS A 262 -21.72 -12.33 -5.20
CA LYS A 262 -21.36 -13.33 -6.21
C LYS A 262 -21.06 -14.68 -5.53
N SER A 263 -21.59 -15.76 -6.10
CA SER A 263 -21.36 -17.12 -5.62
C SER A 263 -21.24 -18.07 -6.80
N ASN A 264 -20.09 -18.77 -6.92
CA ASN A 264 -19.84 -19.74 -8.00
C ASN A 264 -20.49 -21.12 -7.70
N GLY A 265 -21.64 -21.12 -7.03
CA GLY A 265 -22.32 -22.30 -6.48
C GLY A 265 -23.40 -21.88 -5.47
N PRO A 266 -24.12 -22.84 -4.86
CA PRO A 266 -25.15 -22.54 -3.88
C PRO A 266 -24.57 -21.77 -2.69
N ILE A 267 -25.32 -20.80 -2.14
CA ILE A 267 -24.93 -20.16 -0.88
C ILE A 267 -24.72 -21.24 0.17
N ASP A 268 -23.49 -21.33 0.67
CA ASP A 268 -23.20 -22.00 1.92
C ASP A 268 -23.89 -21.15 3.01
N VAL A 269 -25.12 -21.54 3.38
CA VAL A 269 -26.03 -20.83 4.29
C VAL A 269 -25.34 -20.46 5.60
N ASN A 270 -24.34 -21.26 5.94
CA ASN A 270 -23.52 -20.98 7.08
C ASN A 270 -22.66 -19.72 6.86
N LYS A 271 -22.02 -19.51 5.73
CA LYS A 271 -20.95 -18.50 5.64
C LYS A 271 -21.39 -17.04 5.91
N PRO A 272 -20.59 -16.17 6.57
CA PRO A 272 -20.77 -14.75 6.53
C PRO A 272 -20.98 -14.28 5.13
N PHE A 273 -22.13 -13.66 5.06
CA PHE A 273 -22.75 -13.25 3.85
C PHE A 273 -22.60 -11.74 3.82
N TYR A 274 -22.00 -11.27 2.74
CA TYR A 274 -21.89 -9.87 2.44
C TYR A 274 -23.08 -9.51 1.56
N PHE A 275 -23.74 -8.40 1.89
CA PHE A 275 -24.82 -7.87 1.08
C PHE A 275 -24.70 -6.35 0.99
N ALA A 276 -25.16 -5.80 -0.12
CA ALA A 276 -25.17 -4.38 -0.39
C ALA A 276 -26.55 -3.78 -0.10
N VAL A 277 -26.55 -2.52 0.34
CA VAL A 277 -27.72 -1.65 0.35
C VAL A 277 -27.38 -0.44 -0.53
N VAL A 278 -28.22 -0.16 -1.53
CA VAL A 278 -28.04 1.03 -2.38
C VAL A 278 -28.94 2.13 -1.84
N LEU A 279 -28.31 3.22 -1.41
CA LEU A 279 -28.98 4.35 -0.78
C LEU A 279 -29.73 5.19 -1.84
N PRO A 280 -30.80 5.90 -1.45
CA PRO A 280 -31.56 6.75 -2.38
C PRO A 280 -30.81 8.00 -2.84
N ILE A 281 -29.60 8.25 -2.31
CA ILE A 281 -28.77 9.43 -2.58
C ILE A 281 -27.66 9.11 -3.59
N ILE A 282 -27.44 10.02 -4.55
CA ILE A 282 -26.31 9.94 -5.49
C ILE A 282 -24.98 10.18 -4.74
N GLN A 283 -23.87 9.65 -5.26
CA GLN A 283 -22.53 9.93 -4.76
C GLN A 283 -22.09 11.38 -5.05
N SER A 284 -21.11 11.89 -4.32
CA SER A 284 -20.48 13.18 -4.64
C SER A 284 -19.71 13.12 -5.97
N ASN A 285 -19.86 14.15 -6.82
CA ASN A 285 -19.28 14.19 -8.17
C ASN A 285 -17.82 14.69 -8.19
N ASP A 286 -17.44 15.51 -7.22
CA ASP A 286 -16.13 16.18 -7.12
C ASP A 286 -15.28 15.64 -5.96
N GLY A 287 -15.87 14.83 -5.07
CA GLY A 287 -15.22 14.29 -3.87
C GLY A 287 -15.22 15.23 -2.65
N TYR A 288 -15.68 16.48 -2.80
CA TYR A 288 -15.62 17.52 -1.76
C TYR A 288 -17.01 18.07 -1.40
N SER A 289 -17.94 18.12 -2.36
CA SER A 289 -19.31 18.57 -2.16
C SER A 289 -20.00 17.68 -1.12
N ASN A 290 -20.60 18.34 -0.12
CA ASN A 290 -21.30 17.73 1.03
C ASN A 290 -20.45 16.77 1.87
N LEU A 291 -19.11 16.88 1.87
CA LEU A 291 -18.21 16.01 2.64
C LEU A 291 -18.64 15.84 4.10
N HIS A 292 -18.99 16.94 4.79
CA HIS A 292 -19.43 16.90 6.20
C HIS A 292 -20.72 16.10 6.43
N PHE A 293 -21.69 16.18 5.50
CA PHE A 293 -22.90 15.36 5.58
C PHE A 293 -22.57 13.87 5.40
N TYR A 294 -21.74 13.53 4.42
CA TYR A 294 -21.34 12.14 4.18
C TYR A 294 -20.43 11.57 5.28
N SER A 295 -19.59 12.39 5.92
CA SER A 295 -18.78 11.97 7.08
C SER A 295 -19.65 11.68 8.31
N ASN A 296 -20.56 12.59 8.65
CA ASN A 296 -21.46 12.43 9.79
C ASN A 296 -22.41 11.25 9.57
N LEU A 297 -22.94 11.08 8.35
CA LEU A 297 -23.74 9.93 7.96
C LEU A 297 -22.95 8.61 8.09
N LEU A 298 -21.68 8.57 7.64
CA LEU A 298 -20.85 7.37 7.79
C LEU A 298 -20.57 7.07 9.27
N GLU A 299 -20.19 8.07 10.06
CA GLU A 299 -19.92 7.90 11.50
C GLU A 299 -21.18 7.39 12.24
N LYS A 300 -22.35 7.97 11.96
CA LYS A 300 -23.63 7.54 12.54
C LYS A 300 -23.97 6.10 12.16
N LEU A 301 -23.80 5.73 10.90
CA LEU A 301 -24.00 4.36 10.43
C LEU A 301 -22.97 3.39 11.02
N GLN A 302 -21.71 3.79 11.22
CA GLN A 302 -20.72 2.97 11.90
C GLN A 302 -21.05 2.79 13.39
N GLN A 303 -21.57 3.83 14.06
CA GLN A 303 -22.02 3.74 15.45
C GLN A 303 -23.21 2.78 15.60
N ASP A 304 -24.20 2.88 14.72
CA ASP A 304 -25.45 2.11 14.81
C ASP A 304 -25.36 0.69 14.23
N TYR A 305 -24.31 0.36 13.46
CA TYR A 305 -24.14 -0.92 12.77
C TYR A 305 -22.72 -1.52 12.88
N ASN A 306 -22.09 -1.51 14.06
CA ASN A 306 -20.79 -2.19 14.30
C ASN A 306 -20.90 -3.32 15.35
N ASP A 307 -22.00 -4.07 15.29
CA ASP A 307 -22.29 -5.18 16.20
C ASP A 307 -21.83 -6.55 15.67
N ASN A 308 -21.87 -7.56 16.53
CA ASN A 308 -21.64 -8.95 16.14
C ASN A 308 -22.75 -9.53 15.24
N GLU A 309 -23.97 -8.98 15.25
CA GLU A 309 -25.10 -9.48 14.44
C GLU A 309 -25.10 -8.90 13.01
N LEU A 310 -24.78 -7.61 12.88
CA LEU A 310 -24.81 -6.86 11.63
C LEU A 310 -23.70 -5.80 11.70
N LYS A 311 -22.70 -5.93 10.82
CA LYS A 311 -21.54 -5.04 10.78
C LYS A 311 -21.42 -4.34 9.43
N LEU A 312 -21.40 -3.02 9.42
CA LEU A 312 -20.97 -2.21 8.29
C LEU A 312 -19.47 -2.43 8.06
N VAL A 313 -19.10 -2.85 6.84
CA VAL A 313 -17.71 -3.13 6.45
C VAL A 313 -17.22 -2.28 5.29
N GLY A 314 -18.11 -1.86 4.38
CA GLY A 314 -17.76 -1.03 3.24
C GLY A 314 -18.78 0.08 2.99
N ALA A 315 -18.32 1.19 2.41
CA ALA A 315 -19.18 2.28 1.96
C ALA A 315 -18.65 2.89 0.66
N GLN A 316 -19.52 3.49 -0.15
CA GLN A 316 -19.14 4.24 -1.34
C GLN A 316 -20.05 5.47 -1.49
N PHE A 317 -19.54 6.63 -1.10
CA PHE A 317 -20.26 7.92 -1.14
C PHE A 317 -19.64 8.94 -2.13
N GLY A 318 -18.56 8.57 -2.82
CA GLY A 318 -17.80 9.46 -3.73
C GLY A 318 -16.83 10.43 -3.04
N VAL A 319 -16.88 10.58 -1.71
CA VAL A 319 -16.09 11.59 -0.96
C VAL A 319 -14.70 11.15 -0.47
N LYS A 320 -14.14 10.05 -1.01
CA LYS A 320 -12.85 9.50 -0.55
C LYS A 320 -11.70 10.50 -0.69
N GLU A 321 -11.65 11.25 -1.81
CA GLU A 321 -10.63 12.26 -2.06
C GLU A 321 -10.73 13.44 -1.09
N GLY A 322 -11.94 13.90 -0.75
CA GLY A 322 -12.16 14.97 0.24
C GLY A 322 -11.72 14.55 1.64
N LEU A 323 -12.14 13.36 2.08
CA LEU A 323 -11.76 12.84 3.41
C LEU A 323 -10.24 12.69 3.55
N PHE A 324 -9.55 12.19 2.51
CA PHE A 324 -8.08 12.08 2.53
C PHE A 324 -7.40 13.43 2.83
N VAL A 325 -7.91 14.54 2.30
CA VAL A 325 -7.33 15.88 2.55
C VAL A 325 -7.56 16.34 4.00
N GLU A 326 -8.66 15.95 4.63
CA GLU A 326 -8.91 16.24 6.04
C GLU A 326 -8.04 15.40 6.98
N GLU A 327 -7.92 14.09 6.72
CA GLU A 327 -7.05 13.17 7.45
C GLU A 327 -5.57 13.57 7.31
N LEU A 328 -5.12 13.91 6.10
CA LEU A 328 -3.75 14.41 5.85
C LEU A 328 -3.44 15.68 6.67
N ARG A 329 -4.43 16.57 6.85
CA ARG A 329 -4.28 17.76 7.71
C ARG A 329 -4.15 17.39 9.19
N SER A 330 -4.76 16.29 9.62
CA SER A 330 -4.57 15.71 10.96
C SER A 330 -3.16 15.11 11.10
N ASP A 331 -2.73 14.29 10.14
CA ASP A 331 -1.42 13.62 10.13
C ASP A 331 -0.24 14.60 10.10
N VAL A 332 -0.39 15.77 9.45
CA VAL A 332 0.61 16.85 9.52
C VAL A 332 0.83 17.34 10.96
N ARG A 333 -0.17 17.24 11.86
CA ARG A 333 0.01 17.57 13.29
C ARG A 333 0.87 16.52 14.00
N LEU A 334 0.75 15.24 13.65
CA LEU A 334 1.66 14.19 14.11
C LEU A 334 3.10 14.48 13.64
N GLY A 335 3.27 14.95 12.40
CA GLY A 335 4.54 15.48 11.89
C GLY A 335 5.14 16.59 12.77
N VAL A 336 4.33 17.53 13.25
CA VAL A 336 4.79 18.57 14.20
C VAL A 336 5.25 17.97 15.54
N ILE A 337 4.57 16.94 16.05
CA ILE A 337 4.99 16.22 17.27
C ILE A 337 6.35 15.53 17.06
N ALA A 338 6.56 14.88 15.91
CA ALA A 338 7.84 14.28 15.54
C ALA A 338 8.97 15.32 15.51
N ILE A 339 8.74 16.50 14.90
CA ILE A 339 9.69 17.62 14.87
C ILE A 339 10.07 18.05 16.31
N ILE A 340 9.09 18.22 17.20
CA ILE A 340 9.34 18.61 18.60
C ILE A 340 10.25 17.60 19.32
N LEU A 341 10.04 16.29 19.10
CA LEU A 341 10.87 15.24 19.70
C LEU A 341 12.31 15.24 19.17
N VAL A 342 12.51 15.45 17.85
CA VAL A 342 13.86 15.59 17.29
C VAL A 342 14.57 16.83 17.84
N VAL A 343 13.86 17.97 17.98
CA VAL A 343 14.40 19.19 18.61
C VAL A 343 14.79 18.94 20.07
N LEU A 344 14.07 18.11 20.82
CA LEU A 344 14.46 17.70 22.18
C LEU A 344 15.75 16.86 22.20
N ILE A 345 15.96 15.96 21.23
CA ILE A 345 17.23 15.22 21.08
C ILE A 345 18.39 16.20 20.80
N ILE A 346 18.21 17.15 19.88
CA ILE A 346 19.20 18.18 19.55
C ILE A 346 19.51 19.03 20.79
N LEU A 347 18.50 19.37 21.60
CA LEU A 347 18.68 20.13 22.85
C LEU A 347 19.52 19.36 23.88
N ILE A 348 19.20 18.08 24.11
CA ILE A 348 19.92 17.21 25.03
C ILE A 348 21.38 17.03 24.59
N TYR A 349 21.63 16.89 23.28
CA TYR A 349 22.97 16.65 22.73
C TYR A 349 23.86 17.90 22.68
N THR A 350 23.30 19.04 22.26
CA THR A 350 24.09 20.27 22.12
C THR A 350 24.47 20.88 23.47
N ASP A 351 23.61 20.72 24.49
CA ASP A 351 23.67 21.42 25.79
C ASP A 351 23.59 22.96 25.63
N SER A 352 22.95 23.42 24.56
CA SER A 352 22.80 24.84 24.25
C SER A 352 21.50 25.13 23.51
N PHE A 353 20.62 25.91 24.17
CA PHE A 353 19.37 26.41 23.58
C PHE A 353 19.61 27.23 22.30
N PHE A 354 20.69 28.03 22.25
CA PHE A 354 20.98 28.87 21.09
C PHE A 354 21.46 28.04 19.88
N ILE A 355 22.33 27.04 20.09
CA ILE A 355 22.76 26.14 19.01
C ILE A 355 21.56 25.31 18.52
N THR A 356 20.73 24.80 19.43
CA THR A 356 19.50 24.06 19.09
C THR A 356 18.54 24.92 18.27
N PHE A 357 18.30 26.17 18.68
CA PHE A 357 17.48 27.11 17.94
C PHE A 357 18.05 27.35 16.54
N CYS A 358 19.37 27.57 16.41
CA CYS A 358 20.00 27.77 15.11
C CYS A 358 19.87 26.56 14.18
N ILE A 359 20.06 25.33 14.67
CA ILE A 359 19.89 24.10 13.90
C ILE A 359 18.41 23.91 13.49
N THR A 360 17.49 24.08 14.44
CA THR A 360 16.05 23.93 14.19
C THR A 360 15.56 24.97 13.18
N ALA A 361 16.02 26.22 13.29
CA ALA A 361 15.73 27.27 12.34
C ALA A 361 16.32 26.97 10.95
N SER A 362 17.56 26.47 10.84
CA SER A 362 18.11 26.06 9.53
C SER A 362 17.31 24.93 8.89
N LEU A 363 16.87 23.93 9.66
CA LEU A 363 16.03 22.83 9.17
C LEU A 363 14.68 23.35 8.65
N LEU A 364 13.96 24.15 9.45
CA LEU A 364 12.65 24.69 9.06
C LEU A 364 12.73 25.70 7.90
N LEU A 365 13.78 26.53 7.86
CA LEU A 365 14.01 27.46 6.75
C LEU A 365 14.44 26.75 5.46
N SER A 366 15.11 25.59 5.55
CA SER A 366 15.47 24.81 4.36
C SER A 366 14.25 24.38 3.55
N ILE A 367 13.17 24.00 4.24
CA ILE A 367 11.87 23.61 3.67
C ILE A 367 11.27 24.75 2.83
N GLY A 368 11.19 25.96 3.38
CA GLY A 368 10.62 27.12 2.68
C GLY A 368 11.50 27.65 1.55
N VAL A 369 12.83 27.61 1.71
CA VAL A 369 13.77 27.99 0.63
C VAL A 369 13.75 26.95 -0.49
N ALA A 370 13.63 25.65 -0.20
CA ALA A 370 13.43 24.61 -1.21
C ALA A 370 12.12 24.81 -1.98
N PHE A 371 11.04 25.17 -1.29
CA PHE A 371 9.76 25.50 -1.94
C PHE A 371 9.87 26.73 -2.85
N PHE A 372 10.64 27.76 -2.47
CA PHE A 372 10.97 28.90 -3.35
C PHE A 372 11.76 28.46 -4.60
N VAL A 373 12.79 27.62 -4.44
CA VAL A 373 13.56 27.10 -5.60
C VAL A 373 12.65 26.30 -6.53
N TYR A 374 11.79 25.43 -5.98
CA TYR A 374 10.87 24.58 -6.72
C TYR A 374 9.82 25.38 -7.52
N THR A 375 9.16 26.35 -6.89
CA THR A 375 8.06 27.13 -7.51
C THR A 375 8.54 28.30 -8.35
N VAL A 376 9.51 29.08 -7.87
CA VAL A 376 9.93 30.35 -8.49
C VAL A 376 11.10 30.17 -9.45
N ILE A 377 12.12 29.39 -9.07
CA ILE A 377 13.32 29.21 -9.93
C ILE A 377 13.10 28.14 -10.98
N LEU A 378 12.51 26.99 -10.60
CA LEU A 378 12.22 25.89 -11.53
C LEU A 378 10.85 26.02 -12.22
N GLY A 379 9.99 26.93 -11.76
CA GLY A 379 8.68 27.21 -12.38
C GLY A 379 7.63 26.11 -12.20
N ILE A 380 7.83 25.15 -11.28
CA ILE A 380 6.96 23.97 -11.15
C ILE A 380 5.71 24.33 -10.34
N LYS A 381 4.56 24.39 -11.02
CA LYS A 381 3.27 24.80 -10.44
C LYS A 381 2.46 23.66 -9.80
N PHE A 382 2.97 22.43 -9.83
CA PHE A 382 2.31 21.25 -9.26
C PHE A 382 3.13 20.74 -8.06
N PHE A 383 2.55 20.80 -6.86
CA PHE A 383 3.16 20.27 -5.64
C PHE A 383 2.29 19.13 -5.08
N PRO A 384 2.65 17.85 -5.32
CA PRO A 384 1.86 16.71 -4.86
C PRO A 384 1.96 16.50 -3.35
N PHE A 385 0.94 15.88 -2.74
CA PHE A 385 0.92 15.59 -1.29
C PHE A 385 2.15 14.80 -0.81
N LEU A 386 2.74 13.96 -1.67
CA LEU A 386 3.94 13.16 -1.36
C LEU A 386 5.14 14.03 -0.93
N ASN A 387 5.22 15.28 -1.40
CA ASN A 387 6.28 16.20 -1.01
C ASN A 387 6.21 16.59 0.48
N LEU A 388 5.04 16.47 1.13
CA LEU A 388 4.90 16.70 2.57
C LEU A 388 5.70 15.67 3.40
N LEU A 389 5.86 14.45 2.88
CA LEU A 389 6.69 13.41 3.53
C LEU A 389 8.16 13.84 3.58
N ALA A 390 8.67 14.46 2.52
CA ALA A 390 10.03 15.01 2.49
C ALA A 390 10.21 16.14 3.53
N MET A 391 9.18 16.96 3.76
CA MET A 391 9.20 18.04 4.77
C MET A 391 9.30 17.50 6.21
N ILE A 392 8.66 16.36 6.50
CA ILE A 392 8.73 15.73 7.83
C ILE A 392 10.06 14.97 7.97
N LEU A 393 10.45 14.21 6.95
CA LEU A 393 11.63 13.35 6.98
C LEU A 393 12.94 14.14 7.06
N VAL A 394 13.05 15.30 6.38
CA VAL A 394 14.29 16.11 6.41
C VAL A 394 14.65 16.56 7.83
N VAL A 395 13.67 16.76 8.72
CA VAL A 395 13.95 17.19 10.10
C VAL A 395 14.64 16.07 10.89
N ALA A 396 14.31 14.81 10.61
CA ALA A 396 14.90 13.67 11.27
C ALA A 396 16.26 13.26 10.68
N VAL A 397 16.38 13.29 9.35
CA VAL A 397 17.61 12.98 8.61
C VAL A 397 18.61 14.12 8.78
N GLY A 398 18.30 15.32 8.31
CA GLY A 398 19.23 16.47 8.20
C GLY A 398 19.73 17.08 9.52
N ALA A 399 19.36 16.51 10.66
CA ALA A 399 19.98 16.78 11.96
C ALA A 399 21.34 16.05 12.11
N ASP A 400 21.60 15.03 11.30
CA ASP A 400 22.82 14.21 11.27
C ASP A 400 24.12 15.02 11.09
N ASP A 401 24.15 15.90 10.10
CA ASP A 401 25.26 16.80 9.78
C ASP A 401 25.58 17.69 10.99
N ALA A 402 24.53 18.19 11.66
CA ALA A 402 24.68 19.01 12.86
C ALA A 402 25.22 18.21 14.06
N PHE A 403 24.78 16.95 14.25
CA PHE A 403 25.34 16.07 15.28
C PHE A 403 26.83 15.79 15.02
N LEU A 404 27.21 15.47 13.78
CA LEU A 404 28.59 15.20 13.38
C LEU A 404 29.48 16.44 13.58
N PHE A 405 29.01 17.62 13.17
CA PHE A 405 29.77 18.86 13.29
C PHE A 405 30.04 19.23 14.75
N VAL A 406 28.99 19.20 15.59
CA VAL A 406 29.07 19.53 17.02
C VAL A 406 29.97 18.53 17.75
N TYR A 407 29.94 17.24 17.39
CA TYR A 407 30.84 16.24 17.93
C TYR A 407 32.31 16.58 17.65
N GLN A 408 32.66 16.76 16.37
CA GLN A 408 34.05 17.02 15.97
C GLN A 408 34.57 18.32 16.61
N TYR A 409 33.73 19.36 16.68
CA TYR A 409 34.08 20.60 17.37
C TYR A 409 34.35 20.39 18.87
N LYS A 410 33.43 19.72 19.59
CA LYS A 410 33.60 19.42 21.03
C LYS A 410 34.89 18.61 21.29
N LYS A 411 35.21 17.64 20.42
CA LYS A 411 36.42 16.81 20.48
C LYS A 411 37.70 17.60 20.24
N HIS A 412 37.83 18.27 19.08
CA HIS A 412 39.04 19.04 18.74
C HIS A 412 39.28 20.20 19.71
N LYS A 413 38.23 20.85 20.22
CA LYS A 413 38.36 21.85 21.29
C LYS A 413 38.89 21.26 22.61
N ALA A 414 38.51 20.04 22.96
CA ALA A 414 39.04 19.35 24.14
C ALA A 414 40.51 18.95 23.97
N ASP A 415 40.92 18.52 22.78
CA ASP A 415 42.33 18.20 22.50
C ASP A 415 43.19 19.47 22.42
N ALA A 416 42.69 20.56 21.84
CA ALA A 416 43.32 21.88 21.94
C ALA A 416 43.50 22.32 23.40
N ARG A 417 42.49 22.16 24.27
CA ARG A 417 42.67 22.47 25.70
C ARG A 417 43.83 21.72 26.34
N LYS A 418 44.06 20.44 26.01
CA LYS A 418 45.19 19.64 26.54
C LYS A 418 46.56 20.11 26.03
N ILE A 419 46.64 20.53 24.77
CA ILE A 419 47.88 21.04 24.16
C ILE A 419 48.26 22.38 24.79
N TRP A 420 47.27 23.23 25.03
CA TRP A 420 47.48 24.62 25.43
C TRP A 420 47.47 24.82 26.98
N SER A 421 46.89 23.91 27.78
CA SER A 421 46.87 24.03 29.24
C SER A 421 48.23 24.00 29.95
N PRO A 422 49.25 23.23 29.53
CA PRO A 422 50.58 23.30 30.14
C PRO A 422 51.29 24.63 29.87
N MET A 423 50.86 25.35 28.83
CA MET A 423 51.43 26.64 28.42
C MET A 423 51.04 27.74 29.41
N LEU A 424 49.79 27.74 29.92
CA LEU A 424 49.34 28.65 30.98
C LEU A 424 49.99 28.36 32.34
N LEU A 425 50.15 27.08 32.70
CA LEU A 425 50.84 26.67 33.93
C LEU A 425 52.31 27.13 33.99
N ASN A 426 52.94 27.41 32.84
CA ASN A 426 54.26 28.03 32.77
C ASN A 426 54.25 29.57 32.81
N CYS A 427 53.10 30.21 32.58
CA CYS A 427 52.93 31.67 32.67
C CYS A 427 52.56 32.10 34.09
N ASP A 428 51.61 31.40 34.74
CA ASP A 428 51.13 31.70 36.09
C ASP A 428 52.21 31.55 37.19
N ALA A 429 53.33 30.88 36.89
CA ALA A 429 54.41 30.64 37.85
C ALA A 429 55.34 31.84 38.08
N ASN A 430 55.32 32.87 37.22
CA ASN A 430 56.34 33.93 37.21
C ASN A 430 55.86 35.37 37.39
N ASN A 431 54.56 35.69 37.28
CA ASN A 431 54.07 37.08 37.33
C ASN A 431 52.89 37.29 38.28
N THR A 432 53.16 37.70 39.53
CA THR A 432 52.15 38.22 40.46
C THR A 432 52.06 39.75 40.40
N LYS A 433 51.56 40.29 39.27
CA LYS A 433 51.12 41.71 39.07
C LYS A 433 50.68 41.91 37.61
N GLU A 434 49.36 41.91 37.32
CA GLU A 434 48.63 42.75 36.31
C GLU A 434 47.24 42.18 35.92
N GLU A 435 46.25 42.31 36.80
CA GLU A 435 44.86 41.79 36.65
C GLU A 435 44.09 42.18 35.36
N ASN A 436 44.60 43.10 34.54
CA ASN A 436 44.02 43.45 33.24
C ASN A 436 44.78 42.86 32.05
N SER A 437 46.11 42.68 32.16
CA SER A 437 46.93 41.99 31.14
C SER A 437 46.47 40.53 31.02
N ASP A 438 46.34 39.87 32.18
CA ASP A 438 45.87 38.48 32.31
C ASP A 438 44.52 38.23 31.61
N LYS A 439 43.64 39.24 31.56
CA LYS A 439 42.32 39.13 30.92
C LYS A 439 42.40 39.16 29.40
N GLU A 440 43.27 39.97 28.81
CA GLU A 440 43.44 40.03 27.36
C GLU A 440 44.19 38.78 26.84
N GLU A 441 45.24 38.35 27.53
CA GLU A 441 45.94 37.10 27.19
C GLU A 441 45.01 35.88 27.27
N LEU A 442 44.20 35.78 28.33
CA LEU A 442 43.22 34.70 28.49
C LEU A 442 42.12 34.75 27.41
N MET A 443 41.72 35.94 26.94
CA MET A 443 40.74 36.08 25.85
C MET A 443 41.34 35.68 24.50
N GLU A 444 42.56 36.10 24.19
CA GLU A 444 43.24 35.70 22.95
C GLU A 444 43.61 34.21 22.95
N TYR A 445 43.92 33.63 24.12
CA TYR A 445 44.06 32.19 24.32
C TYR A 445 42.76 31.43 24.03
N HIS A 446 41.63 31.85 24.60
CA HIS A 446 40.32 31.25 24.30
C HIS A 446 39.96 31.40 22.82
N ARG A 447 40.27 32.53 22.20
CA ARG A 447 40.08 32.75 20.77
C ARG A 447 40.90 31.76 19.94
N LYS A 448 42.20 31.58 20.23
CA LYS A 448 43.07 30.59 19.57
C LYS A 448 42.54 29.16 19.74
N GLN A 449 42.00 28.79 20.91
CA GLN A 449 41.35 27.49 21.10
C GLN A 449 40.12 27.30 20.20
N VAL A 450 39.23 28.29 20.12
CA VAL A 450 38.02 28.24 19.26
C VAL A 450 38.42 28.17 17.79
N ILE A 451 39.40 28.97 17.36
CA ILE A 451 39.93 28.95 15.99
C ILE A 451 40.51 27.58 15.65
N SER A 452 41.37 27.01 16.49
CA SER A 452 41.97 25.69 16.27
C SER A 452 40.90 24.60 16.19
N GLY A 453 39.99 24.56 17.18
CA GLY A 453 38.92 23.56 17.23
C GLY A 453 37.97 23.65 16.03
N LEU A 454 37.66 24.86 15.55
CA LEU A 454 36.80 25.07 14.38
C LEU A 454 37.52 24.76 13.06
N ASN A 455 38.81 25.10 12.96
CA ASN A 455 39.65 24.82 11.78
C ASN A 455 39.80 23.31 11.55
N ASP A 456 40.03 22.56 12.62
CA ASP A 456 40.15 21.10 12.57
C ASP A 456 38.78 20.45 12.33
N ALA A 457 37.73 20.88 13.03
CA ALA A 457 36.38 20.39 12.83
C ALA A 457 35.94 20.57 11.36
N LEU A 458 35.99 21.79 10.81
CA LEU A 458 35.67 22.08 9.40
C LEU A 458 36.54 21.25 8.43
N SER A 459 37.79 20.92 8.78
CA SER A 459 38.65 20.11 7.91
C SER A 459 38.18 18.68 7.73
N HIS A 460 37.45 18.14 8.72
CA HIS A 460 36.98 16.76 8.75
C HIS A 460 35.48 16.63 8.49
N SER A 461 34.65 17.46 9.13
CA SER A 461 33.19 17.39 9.01
C SER A 461 32.68 17.96 7.68
N ALA A 462 33.17 19.11 7.20
CA ALA A 462 32.58 19.79 6.04
C ALA A 462 32.58 18.94 4.76
N ILE A 463 33.63 18.12 4.56
CA ILE A 463 33.72 17.16 3.46
C ILE A 463 32.78 15.96 3.70
N SER A 464 32.71 15.43 4.92
CA SER A 464 31.81 14.31 5.21
C SER A 464 30.34 14.70 5.04
N MET A 465 29.95 15.87 5.55
CA MET A 465 28.60 16.41 5.46
C MET A 465 28.22 16.71 4.01
N PHE A 466 29.09 17.43 3.26
CA PHE A 466 28.82 17.72 1.85
C PHE A 466 28.48 16.45 1.06
N VAL A 467 29.16 15.36 1.39
CA VAL A 467 29.00 14.10 0.68
C VAL A 467 27.68 13.43 1.07
N THR A 468 27.36 13.29 2.35
CA THR A 468 26.10 12.69 2.81
C THR A 468 24.90 13.43 2.25
N SER A 469 24.86 14.76 2.37
CA SER A 469 23.76 15.57 1.81
C SER A 469 23.74 15.55 0.26
N ALA A 470 24.89 15.40 -0.42
CA ALA A 470 24.93 15.26 -1.87
C ALA A 470 24.48 13.87 -2.35
N THR A 471 24.79 12.78 -1.64
CA THR A 471 24.39 11.42 -2.04
C THR A 471 22.94 11.12 -1.73
N THR A 472 22.41 11.61 -0.62
CA THR A 472 20.96 11.61 -0.35
C THR A 472 20.24 12.44 -1.42
N ALA A 473 20.72 13.64 -1.75
CA ALA A 473 20.16 14.45 -2.83
C ALA A 473 20.18 13.73 -4.19
N VAL A 474 21.29 13.07 -4.55
CA VAL A 474 21.39 12.26 -5.78
C VAL A 474 20.39 11.10 -5.79
N ALA A 475 20.20 10.40 -4.66
CA ALA A 475 19.22 9.33 -4.57
C ALA A 475 17.79 9.86 -4.82
N PHE A 476 17.45 11.04 -4.29
CA PHE A 476 16.18 11.70 -4.63
C PHE A 476 16.10 12.12 -6.10
N PHE A 477 17.16 12.75 -6.64
CA PHE A 477 17.19 13.16 -8.06
C PHE A 477 17.17 11.98 -9.03
N ALA A 478 17.54 10.77 -8.62
CA ALA A 478 17.41 9.57 -9.46
C ALA A 478 15.96 9.33 -9.90
N ASN A 479 14.97 9.76 -9.11
CA ASN A 479 13.54 9.69 -9.48
C ASN A 479 13.16 10.56 -10.70
N LEU A 480 14.03 11.46 -11.16
CA LEU A 480 13.86 12.14 -12.46
C LEU A 480 13.83 11.15 -13.64
N ALA A 481 14.50 10.00 -13.51
CA ALA A 481 14.51 8.95 -14.52
C ALA A 481 13.20 8.13 -14.56
N SER A 482 12.34 8.25 -13.53
CA SER A 482 11.01 7.64 -13.55
C SER A 482 10.12 8.32 -14.60
N GLU A 483 9.18 7.57 -15.18
CA GLU A 483 8.19 8.07 -16.13
C GLU A 483 6.97 8.71 -15.42
N ILE A 484 6.86 8.55 -14.09
CA ILE A 484 5.71 8.96 -13.26
C ILE A 484 5.90 10.39 -12.72
N VAL A 485 4.91 11.27 -12.92
CA VAL A 485 5.01 12.70 -12.59
C VAL A 485 5.25 12.95 -11.10
N VAL A 486 4.47 12.33 -10.21
CA VAL A 486 4.62 12.48 -8.75
C VAL A 486 6.03 12.12 -8.26
N LEU A 487 6.64 11.06 -8.80
CA LEU A 487 7.99 10.64 -8.44
C LEU A 487 9.05 11.65 -8.87
N ARG A 488 8.91 12.24 -10.08
CA ARG A 488 9.80 13.33 -10.54
C ARG A 488 9.71 14.55 -9.64
N CYS A 489 8.49 15.02 -9.35
CA CYS A 489 8.25 16.17 -8.49
C CYS A 489 8.81 15.98 -7.07
N PHE A 490 8.60 14.78 -6.49
CA PHE A 490 9.19 14.40 -5.20
C PHE A 490 10.73 14.38 -5.25
N GLY A 491 11.33 13.80 -6.29
CA GLY A 491 12.77 13.76 -6.47
C GLY A 491 13.43 15.13 -6.57
N ILE A 492 12.81 16.05 -7.33
CA ILE A 492 13.27 17.45 -7.43
C ILE A 492 13.19 18.14 -6.07
N TYR A 493 12.04 18.06 -5.40
CA TYR A 493 11.82 18.76 -4.13
C TYR A 493 12.71 18.22 -3.00
N ALA A 494 12.72 16.90 -2.79
CA ALA A 494 13.56 16.29 -1.75
C ALA A 494 15.06 16.45 -2.03
N GLY A 495 15.50 16.34 -3.29
CA GLY A 495 16.89 16.55 -3.68
C GLY A 495 17.37 17.99 -3.47
N THR A 496 16.56 18.99 -3.86
CA THR A 496 16.89 20.41 -3.62
C THR A 496 16.86 20.75 -2.12
N LEU A 497 15.91 20.20 -1.37
CA LEU A 497 15.77 20.35 0.07
C LEU A 497 17.02 19.88 0.83
N MET A 498 17.56 18.69 0.52
CA MET A 498 18.79 18.19 1.15
C MET A 498 20.01 19.09 0.89
N LEU A 499 20.18 19.58 -0.34
CA LEU A 499 21.29 20.48 -0.68
C LEU A 499 21.16 21.85 0.01
N ILE A 500 19.94 22.37 0.12
CA ILE A 500 19.67 23.64 0.80
C ILE A 500 19.87 23.50 2.31
N ASN A 501 19.46 22.38 2.91
CA ASN A 501 19.75 22.09 4.32
C ASN A 501 21.26 22.12 4.59
N TYR A 502 22.06 21.41 3.79
CA TYR A 502 23.52 21.44 3.90
C TYR A 502 24.09 22.86 3.88
N ILE A 503 23.68 23.67 2.90
CA ILE A 503 24.15 25.06 2.73
C ILE A 503 23.78 25.91 3.95
N LEU A 504 22.57 25.77 4.49
CA LEU A 504 22.15 26.51 5.68
C LEU A 504 22.91 26.05 6.94
N VAL A 505 23.08 24.75 7.14
CA VAL A 505 23.81 24.19 8.29
C VAL A 505 25.28 24.61 8.27
N ILE A 506 25.99 24.48 7.14
CA ILE A 506 27.43 24.84 7.07
C ILE A 506 27.70 26.34 7.27
N ILE A 507 26.72 27.21 7.00
CA ILE A 507 26.82 28.66 7.22
C ILE A 507 26.44 29.04 8.65
N ILE A 508 25.28 28.56 9.14
CA ILE A 508 24.71 29.00 10.41
C ILE A 508 25.40 28.33 11.61
N LEU A 509 25.70 27.03 11.55
CA LEU A 509 26.18 26.28 12.71
C LEU A 509 27.59 26.71 13.19
N PRO A 510 28.60 26.91 12.30
CA PRO A 510 29.89 27.46 12.71
C PRO A 510 29.79 28.86 13.33
N ALA A 511 28.95 29.73 12.76
CA ALA A 511 28.70 31.07 13.29
C ALA A 511 28.06 31.01 14.69
N ALA A 512 27.07 30.13 14.88
CA ALA A 512 26.38 29.94 16.15
C ALA A 512 27.33 29.44 17.25
N ILE A 513 28.23 28.51 16.92
CA ILE A 513 29.26 28.02 17.84
C ILE A 513 30.19 29.16 18.28
N ILE A 514 30.71 29.98 17.34
CA ILE A 514 31.54 31.15 17.66
C ILE A 514 30.80 32.10 18.61
N VAL A 515 29.52 32.40 18.36
CA VAL A 515 28.70 33.26 19.22
C VAL A 515 28.59 32.67 20.63
N THR A 516 28.30 31.37 20.77
CA THR A 516 28.18 30.76 22.09
C THR A 516 29.47 30.74 22.90
N ASP A 517 30.62 30.52 22.25
CA ASP A 517 31.89 30.44 22.95
C ASP A 517 32.54 31.80 23.25
N THR A 518 32.22 32.83 22.47
CA THR A 518 32.66 34.21 22.73
C THR A 518 31.71 34.97 23.67
N GLY A 519 30.41 34.64 23.64
CA GLY A 519 29.35 35.38 24.34
C GLY A 519 29.20 35.12 25.84
N VAL A 520 29.98 34.19 26.43
CA VAL A 520 29.82 33.70 27.82
C VAL A 520 29.95 34.80 28.90
N LYS A 521 30.43 36.00 28.55
CA LYS A 521 30.57 37.15 29.49
C LYS A 521 29.49 38.24 29.41
N ILE A 522 28.56 38.22 28.45
CA ILE A 522 27.64 39.37 28.21
C ILE A 522 26.21 39.18 28.78
N PHE A 523 25.80 37.95 29.14
CA PHE A 523 24.46 37.67 29.68
C PHE A 523 24.49 36.99 31.07
N THR A 524 25.15 37.63 32.04
CA THR A 524 25.15 37.22 33.46
C THR A 524 24.24 38.10 34.33
N THR A 525 23.04 38.45 33.84
CA THR A 525 22.01 39.20 34.57
C THR A 525 20.71 38.41 34.70
N SER A 526 20.03 38.57 35.85
CA SER A 526 18.83 37.84 36.28
C SER A 526 18.99 36.34 36.64
N LYS A 527 19.80 36.08 37.69
CA LYS A 527 19.61 34.88 38.53
C LYS A 527 18.41 35.09 39.47
N PHE A 528 17.17 34.84 39.06
CA PHE A 528 16.06 34.67 40.02
C PHE A 528 15.02 33.62 39.54
N PHE A 529 14.55 32.80 40.48
CA PHE A 529 13.46 31.80 40.41
C PHE A 529 13.50 30.53 39.51
N ILE A 530 14.18 30.44 38.36
CA ILE A 530 14.11 29.21 37.49
C ILE A 530 15.35 28.27 37.61
N SER A 531 16.33 28.58 38.46
CA SER A 531 17.64 27.91 38.43
C SER A 531 17.68 26.47 38.99
N LYS A 532 16.88 26.13 40.01
CA LYS A 532 17.05 24.87 40.78
C LYS A 532 16.64 23.62 40.00
N LEU A 533 15.53 23.69 39.26
CA LEU A 533 15.06 22.59 38.42
C LEU A 533 15.93 22.43 37.16
N LYS A 534 16.28 23.55 36.50
CA LYS A 534 17.18 23.57 35.35
C LYS A 534 18.56 22.98 35.69
N TYR A 535 19.12 23.31 36.85
CA TYR A 535 20.39 22.73 37.32
C TYR A 535 20.30 21.24 37.65
N ARG A 536 19.22 20.76 38.28
CA ARG A 536 19.02 19.32 38.54
C ARG A 536 18.82 18.50 37.26
N ILE A 537 18.03 19.02 36.32
CA ILE A 537 17.78 18.36 35.04
C ILE A 537 19.07 18.37 34.20
N ALA A 538 19.75 19.51 34.08
CA ALA A 538 21.02 19.59 33.35
C ALA A 538 22.13 18.72 33.99
N SER A 539 22.26 18.69 35.32
CA SER A 539 23.28 17.83 35.96
C SER A 539 22.95 16.34 35.83
N PHE A 540 21.68 15.95 35.86
CA PHE A 540 21.25 14.58 35.57
C PHE A 540 21.56 14.20 34.11
N TRP A 541 21.17 15.02 33.13
CA TRP A 541 21.47 14.78 31.72
C TRP A 541 22.97 14.77 31.43
N HIS A 542 23.74 15.70 31.99
CA HIS A 542 25.19 15.74 31.79
C HIS A 542 25.89 14.51 32.39
N ASN A 543 25.45 14.04 33.56
CA ASN A 543 25.97 12.81 34.16
C ASN A 543 25.51 11.56 33.38
N ALA A 544 24.27 11.54 32.87
CA ALA A 544 23.76 10.46 32.03
C ALA A 544 24.52 10.39 30.68
N ALA A 545 24.70 11.52 30.00
CA ALA A 545 25.43 11.63 28.73
C ALA A 545 26.91 11.24 28.91
N THR A 546 27.60 11.78 29.91
CA THR A 546 29.02 11.41 30.13
C THR A 546 29.21 9.96 30.58
N ASN A 547 28.24 9.35 31.25
CA ASN A 547 28.25 7.90 31.53
C ASN A 547 27.90 7.08 30.28
N PHE A 548 26.97 7.54 29.45
CA PHE A 548 26.66 6.93 28.17
C PHE A 548 27.87 6.97 27.22
N ASP A 549 28.55 8.11 27.09
CA ASP A 549 29.79 8.24 26.29
C ASP A 549 30.87 7.26 26.78
N LYS A 550 31.10 7.17 28.10
CA LYS A 550 32.06 6.22 28.69
C LYS A 550 31.67 4.77 28.41
N MET A 551 30.38 4.45 28.47
CA MET A 551 29.85 3.12 28.16
C MET A 551 29.99 2.80 26.68
N PHE A 552 29.49 3.67 25.80
CA PHE A 552 29.54 3.54 24.34
C PHE A 552 30.98 3.33 23.86
N ASN A 553 31.90 4.19 24.28
CA ASN A 553 33.30 4.17 23.84
C ASN A 553 34.10 2.94 24.33
N ARG A 554 33.61 2.19 25.34
CA ARG A 554 34.29 0.99 25.87
C ARG A 554 33.55 -0.30 25.52
N LEU A 555 32.25 -0.34 25.84
CA LEU A 555 31.42 -1.54 25.81
C LEU A 555 31.07 -1.96 24.38
N ILE A 556 30.69 -1.01 23.51
CA ILE A 556 30.25 -1.36 22.15
C ILE A 556 31.41 -1.87 21.28
N PRO A 557 32.60 -1.26 21.25
CA PRO A 557 33.75 -1.82 20.55
C PRO A 557 34.12 -3.23 21.03
N GLN A 558 34.04 -3.48 22.34
CA GLN A 558 34.30 -4.81 22.92
C GLN A 558 33.23 -5.83 22.50
N ILE A 559 31.94 -5.48 22.59
CA ILE A 559 30.84 -6.35 22.17
C ILE A 559 30.97 -6.67 20.68
N VAL A 560 31.10 -5.65 19.82
CA VAL A 560 31.24 -5.84 18.35
C VAL A 560 32.45 -6.69 18.03
N TYR A 561 33.60 -6.50 18.70
CA TYR A 561 34.78 -7.34 18.50
C TYR A 561 34.53 -8.82 18.86
N ILE A 562 33.80 -9.09 19.95
CA ILE A 562 33.43 -10.45 20.40
C ILE A 562 32.43 -11.09 19.42
N ILE A 563 31.39 -10.37 18.99
CA ILE A 563 30.29 -10.91 18.18
C ILE A 563 30.48 -10.74 16.66
N ARG A 564 31.62 -10.23 16.18
CA ARG A 564 31.83 -9.92 14.75
C ARG A 564 31.58 -11.10 13.81
N LEU A 565 32.05 -12.31 14.16
CA LEU A 565 31.89 -13.50 13.32
C LEU A 565 30.42 -13.96 13.22
N PRO A 566 29.66 -14.15 14.34
CA PRO A 566 28.25 -14.45 14.23
C PRO A 566 27.43 -13.30 13.61
N LEU A 567 27.83 -12.04 13.77
CA LEU A 567 27.17 -10.91 13.11
C LEU A 567 27.36 -10.94 11.58
N ILE A 568 28.57 -11.20 11.09
CA ILE A 568 28.85 -11.35 9.66
C ILE A 568 28.12 -12.58 9.09
N LEU A 569 28.10 -13.70 9.81
CA LEU A 569 27.34 -14.88 9.39
C LEU A 569 25.84 -14.58 9.33
N LEU A 570 25.30 -13.85 10.31
CA LEU A 570 23.90 -13.43 10.34
C LEU A 570 23.57 -12.51 9.16
N THR A 571 24.41 -11.53 8.81
CA THR A 571 24.13 -10.66 7.67
C THR A 571 24.15 -11.41 6.34
N PHE A 572 25.05 -12.38 6.15
CA PHE A 572 25.02 -13.25 4.96
C PHE A 572 23.79 -14.16 4.92
N ILE A 573 23.35 -14.71 6.04
CA ILE A 573 22.11 -15.51 6.12
C ILE A 573 20.90 -14.65 5.80
N VAL A 574 20.77 -13.48 6.43
CA VAL A 574 19.68 -12.53 6.19
C VAL A 574 19.66 -12.07 4.73
N PHE A 575 20.81 -11.74 4.14
CA PHE A 575 20.93 -11.41 2.72
C PHE A 575 20.46 -12.55 1.80
N ALA A 576 20.89 -13.78 2.05
CA ALA A 576 20.49 -14.95 1.28
C ALA A 576 18.98 -15.24 1.40
N LEU A 577 18.41 -15.10 2.61
CA LEU A 577 16.97 -15.21 2.85
C LEU A 577 16.19 -14.09 2.16
N SER A 578 16.71 -12.86 2.12
CA SER A 578 16.08 -11.73 1.42
C SER A 578 16.09 -11.91 -0.11
N ILE A 579 17.21 -12.36 -0.69
CA ILE A 579 17.26 -12.74 -2.11
C ILE A 579 16.27 -13.88 -2.40
N TYR A 580 16.21 -14.89 -1.53
CA TYR A 580 15.27 -16.00 -1.68
C TYR A 580 13.80 -15.54 -1.59
N ALA A 581 13.48 -14.62 -0.68
CA ALA A 581 12.13 -14.05 -0.55
C ALA A 581 11.72 -13.24 -1.79
N ILE A 582 12.64 -12.48 -2.39
CA ILE A 582 12.39 -11.71 -3.62
C ILE A 582 12.26 -12.65 -4.83
N ALA A 583 13.02 -13.75 -4.88
CA ALA A 583 13.06 -14.69 -5.99
C ALA A 583 11.98 -15.81 -5.95
N LYS A 584 11.50 -16.22 -4.76
CA LYS A 584 10.40 -17.20 -4.64
C LYS A 584 9.11 -16.53 -5.10
N LYS A 585 8.38 -17.15 -6.03
CA LYS A 585 7.02 -16.70 -6.36
C LYS A 585 6.15 -16.68 -5.10
N PRO A 586 5.35 -15.61 -4.89
CA PRO A 586 4.94 -14.61 -5.87
C PRO A 586 5.98 -13.54 -6.25
N GLY A 587 7.04 -13.37 -5.47
CA GLY A 587 8.04 -12.31 -5.65
C GLY A 587 7.42 -10.92 -5.49
N ILE A 588 7.87 -9.96 -6.30
CA ILE A 588 7.34 -8.60 -6.30
C ILE A 588 5.93 -8.59 -6.93
N ARG A 589 4.90 -8.40 -6.10
CA ARG A 589 3.50 -8.22 -6.53
C ARG A 589 3.20 -6.75 -6.83
N LEU A 590 2.48 -6.50 -7.92
CA LEU A 590 1.78 -5.23 -8.18
C LEU A 590 0.41 -5.22 -7.48
N PRO A 591 -0.15 -4.04 -7.13
CA PRO A 591 -1.50 -3.96 -6.59
C PRO A 591 -2.52 -4.42 -7.63
N GLU A 592 -3.22 -5.54 -7.36
CA GLU A 592 -4.13 -6.14 -8.33
C GLU A 592 -5.47 -5.39 -8.47
N ARG A 593 -5.96 -4.70 -7.42
CA ARG A 593 -7.35 -4.19 -7.37
C ARG A 593 -7.41 -2.69 -7.10
N ASN A 594 -6.89 -2.29 -5.95
CA ASN A 594 -6.81 -0.91 -5.51
C ASN A 594 -5.37 -0.42 -5.76
N SER A 595 -5.16 0.14 -6.96
CA SER A 595 -3.86 0.63 -7.40
C SER A 595 -3.43 1.94 -6.75
N ILE A 596 -4.32 2.65 -6.06
CA ILE A 596 -3.99 3.90 -5.38
C ILE A 596 -4.69 3.94 -4.02
N GLN A 597 -4.12 3.21 -3.06
CA GLN A 597 -4.57 3.19 -1.68
C GLN A 597 -4.21 4.52 -0.99
N PHE A 598 -5.22 5.22 -0.47
CA PHE A 598 -5.04 6.52 0.19
C PHE A 598 -5.21 6.44 1.71
N LEU A 599 -6.24 5.73 2.17
CA LEU A 599 -6.53 5.50 3.58
C LEU A 599 -6.08 4.08 3.98
N ARG A 600 -6.08 3.83 5.29
CA ARG A 600 -5.84 2.48 5.84
C ARG A 600 -6.90 1.50 5.32
N SER A 601 -6.51 0.26 5.02
CA SER A 601 -7.39 -0.80 4.47
C SER A 601 -8.56 -1.22 5.39
N ASN A 602 -8.55 -0.79 6.66
CA ASN A 602 -9.66 -0.96 7.58
C ASN A 602 -10.76 0.11 7.46
N HIS A 603 -10.52 1.19 6.70
CA HIS A 603 -11.49 2.26 6.49
C HIS A 603 -12.60 1.81 5.51
N PRO A 604 -13.91 2.08 5.76
CA PRO A 604 -14.99 1.55 4.93
C PRO A 604 -14.91 1.90 3.44
N TYR A 605 -14.40 3.09 3.08
CA TYR A 605 -14.17 3.46 1.68
C TYR A 605 -13.06 2.62 1.03
N GLU A 606 -11.96 2.39 1.73
CA GLU A 606 -10.83 1.62 1.19
C GLU A 606 -11.17 0.12 1.11
N TRP A 607 -11.86 -0.41 2.12
CA TRP A 607 -12.37 -1.78 2.12
C TRP A 607 -13.34 -2.02 0.95
N PHE A 608 -14.18 -1.03 0.61
CA PHE A 608 -15.06 -1.11 -0.55
C PHE A 608 -14.24 -1.26 -1.85
N ASP A 609 -13.26 -0.39 -2.08
CA ASP A 609 -12.44 -0.43 -3.29
C ASP A 609 -11.59 -1.72 -3.42
N GLU A 610 -11.11 -2.28 -2.30
CA GLU A 610 -10.36 -3.55 -2.28
C GLU A 610 -11.21 -4.80 -2.53
N ASN A 611 -12.48 -4.81 -2.08
CA ASN A 611 -13.29 -6.03 -1.96
C ASN A 611 -14.56 -6.04 -2.82
N ALA A 612 -15.24 -4.89 -2.99
CA ALA A 612 -16.59 -4.85 -3.54
C ALA A 612 -16.68 -5.36 -4.99
N ALA A 613 -15.70 -5.05 -5.85
CA ALA A 613 -15.67 -5.53 -7.23
C ALA A 613 -15.59 -7.07 -7.36
N THR A 614 -14.98 -7.73 -6.36
CA THR A 614 -14.92 -9.21 -6.32
C THR A 614 -16.14 -9.84 -5.67
N LEU A 615 -16.79 -9.13 -4.74
CA LEU A 615 -17.97 -9.63 -4.03
C LEU A 615 -19.27 -9.34 -4.78
N PHE A 616 -19.37 -8.28 -5.59
CA PHE A 616 -20.59 -7.82 -6.25
C PHE A 616 -20.34 -7.51 -7.72
N ASP A 617 -21.37 -7.50 -8.56
CA ASP A 617 -21.24 -7.05 -9.96
C ASP A 617 -21.73 -5.62 -10.15
N PHE A 618 -22.79 -5.22 -9.43
CA PHE A 618 -23.50 -3.95 -9.60
C PHE A 618 -23.99 -3.67 -11.04
N SER A 619 -23.87 -4.65 -11.95
CA SER A 619 -24.30 -4.60 -13.34
C SER A 619 -25.46 -5.59 -13.53
N ILE A 620 -26.48 -5.21 -14.31
CA ILE A 620 -27.59 -6.12 -14.64
C ILE A 620 -27.56 -6.39 -16.14
N GLY A 621 -26.92 -7.50 -16.50
CA GLY A 621 -26.80 -7.95 -17.88
C GLY A 621 -25.46 -8.66 -18.12
N GLN A 622 -24.92 -8.50 -19.33
CA GLN A 622 -23.54 -8.86 -19.61
C GLN A 622 -22.62 -7.84 -18.97
N GLN A 623 -21.52 -8.30 -18.35
CA GLN A 623 -20.48 -7.39 -17.87
C GLN A 623 -20.03 -6.46 -19.00
N PRO A 624 -19.84 -5.15 -18.74
CA PRO A 624 -19.36 -4.22 -19.73
C PRO A 624 -18.05 -4.73 -20.33
N LYS A 625 -17.84 -4.50 -21.63
CA LYS A 625 -16.61 -4.90 -22.33
C LYS A 625 -15.59 -3.78 -22.31
N MET A 626 -14.31 -4.11 -22.46
CA MET A 626 -13.29 -3.10 -22.75
C MET A 626 -13.46 -2.65 -24.20
N ASN A 627 -13.78 -1.37 -24.42
CA ASN A 627 -13.88 -0.81 -25.76
C ASN A 627 -12.48 -0.49 -26.30
N VAL A 628 -12.24 -0.91 -27.54
CA VAL A 628 -11.12 -0.44 -28.37
C VAL A 628 -11.59 0.78 -29.12
N VAL A 629 -10.87 1.89 -28.96
CA VAL A 629 -11.10 3.12 -29.72
C VAL A 629 -9.89 3.33 -30.62
N ALA A 630 -10.09 3.23 -31.93
CA ALA A 630 -9.10 3.58 -32.95
C ALA A 630 -9.38 4.98 -33.48
N VAL A 631 -8.37 5.84 -33.55
CA VAL A 631 -8.49 7.20 -34.10
C VAL A 631 -7.40 7.45 -35.14
N TRP A 632 -7.78 7.99 -36.29
CA TRP A 632 -6.90 8.44 -37.37
C TRP A 632 -6.99 9.96 -37.56
N GLY A 633 -5.97 10.56 -38.16
CA GLY A 633 -5.90 12.00 -38.42
C GLY A 633 -5.29 12.83 -37.29
N ILE A 634 -4.83 12.21 -36.21
CA ILE A 634 -4.07 12.87 -35.13
C ILE A 634 -2.78 12.12 -34.83
N LYS A 635 -1.75 12.86 -34.41
CA LYS A 635 -0.44 12.32 -33.99
C LYS A 635 -0.31 12.34 -32.47
N PRO A 636 0.43 11.40 -31.85
CA PRO A 636 0.68 11.39 -30.40
C PRO A 636 1.22 12.74 -29.90
N THR A 637 0.74 13.20 -28.74
CA THR A 637 1.12 14.51 -28.21
C THR A 637 2.41 14.41 -27.40
N THR A 638 3.51 14.91 -27.96
CA THR A 638 4.84 14.95 -27.31
C THR A 638 5.18 16.30 -26.67
N THR A 639 4.32 17.31 -26.83
CA THR A 639 4.54 18.68 -26.29
C THR A 639 3.94 18.90 -24.89
N GLY A 640 3.39 17.84 -24.28
CA GLY A 640 2.84 17.90 -22.92
C GLY A 640 3.92 18.09 -21.86
N SER A 641 3.57 18.74 -20.75
CA SER A 641 4.52 18.95 -19.65
C SER A 641 4.89 17.63 -18.99
N LEU A 642 6.17 17.47 -18.65
CA LEU A 642 6.71 16.30 -17.96
C LEU A 642 6.51 16.35 -16.43
N LEU A 643 6.12 17.51 -15.90
CA LEU A 643 6.01 17.81 -14.47
C LEU A 643 4.66 18.40 -14.04
N ILE A 644 3.85 18.93 -14.98
CA ILE A 644 2.56 19.55 -14.69
C ILE A 644 1.44 18.70 -15.33
N PRO A 645 0.66 17.93 -14.53
CA PRO A 645 -0.39 17.05 -15.05
C PRO A 645 -1.46 17.77 -15.89
N ASN A 646 -1.83 18.99 -15.53
CA ASN A 646 -2.88 19.73 -16.22
C ASN A 646 -2.44 20.26 -17.60
N GLU A 647 -1.13 20.31 -17.87
CA GLU A 647 -0.59 20.75 -19.16
C GLU A 647 -0.44 19.53 -20.11
N LYS A 648 -1.54 19.20 -20.80
CA LYS A 648 -1.63 18.07 -21.75
C LYS A 648 -0.83 18.26 -23.04
N GLY A 649 -0.36 19.46 -23.34
CA GLY A 649 0.29 19.81 -24.62
C GLY A 649 -0.70 20.26 -25.69
N THR A 650 -0.27 20.21 -26.95
CA THR A 650 -1.03 20.72 -28.11
C THR A 650 -1.40 19.58 -29.06
N LEU A 651 -2.67 19.49 -29.44
CA LEU A 651 -3.15 18.52 -30.44
C LEU A 651 -2.46 18.73 -31.80
N ASN A 652 -1.79 17.69 -32.30
CA ASN A 652 -1.15 17.68 -33.61
C ASN A 652 -2.04 16.94 -34.61
N VAL A 653 -2.72 17.68 -35.49
CA VAL A 653 -3.64 17.15 -36.51
C VAL A 653 -2.86 16.82 -37.78
N ASP A 654 -3.07 15.63 -38.33
CA ASP A 654 -2.44 15.18 -39.57
C ASP A 654 -3.24 15.65 -40.78
N ASN A 655 -3.00 16.90 -41.21
CA ASN A 655 -3.76 17.54 -42.28
C ASN A 655 -3.76 16.75 -43.62
N GLY A 656 -2.77 15.88 -43.86
CA GLY A 656 -2.72 15.02 -45.06
C GLY A 656 -3.69 13.82 -45.00
N PHE A 657 -4.18 13.45 -43.82
CA PHE A 657 -5.04 12.28 -43.66
C PHE A 657 -6.39 12.42 -44.38
N ILE A 658 -6.98 13.62 -44.43
CA ILE A 658 -8.28 13.82 -45.09
C ILE A 658 -8.19 13.65 -46.62
N ASP A 659 -7.06 14.02 -47.24
CA ASP A 659 -6.83 13.81 -48.67
C ASP A 659 -6.51 12.33 -48.98
N LEU A 660 -5.74 11.65 -48.12
CA LEU A 660 -5.51 10.20 -48.23
C LEU A 660 -6.82 9.40 -48.10
N LEU A 661 -7.64 9.74 -47.10
CA LEU A 661 -8.97 9.17 -46.88
C LEU A 661 -9.93 9.42 -48.05
N ALA A 662 -9.80 10.56 -48.73
CA ALA A 662 -10.60 10.91 -49.89
C ALA A 662 -10.23 10.13 -51.17
N ASN A 663 -8.96 9.72 -51.29
CA ASN A 663 -8.48 8.87 -52.38
C ASN A 663 -8.78 7.37 -52.12
N HIS A 664 -8.64 6.89 -50.88
CA HIS A 664 -8.71 5.46 -50.52
C HIS A 664 -9.94 5.09 -49.65
N LEU A 665 -11.06 5.81 -49.81
CA LEU A 665 -12.23 5.67 -48.92
C LEU A 665 -12.81 4.25 -48.83
N LEU A 666 -12.82 3.50 -49.95
CA LEU A 666 -13.33 2.13 -50.02
C LEU A 666 -12.39 1.12 -49.32
N GLU A 667 -11.09 1.35 -49.40
CA GLU A 667 -10.08 0.59 -48.67
C GLU A 667 -10.18 0.89 -47.17
N PHE A 668 -10.40 2.15 -46.79
CA PHE A 668 -10.65 2.55 -45.40
C PHE A 668 -11.93 1.91 -44.83
N GLN A 669 -13.03 1.87 -45.59
CA GLN A 669 -14.25 1.15 -45.20
C GLN A 669 -13.97 -0.33 -44.93
N THR A 670 -13.15 -0.97 -45.76
CA THR A 670 -12.73 -2.36 -45.60
C THR A 670 -11.85 -2.54 -44.35
N LEU A 671 -10.91 -1.61 -44.12
CA LEU A 671 -10.03 -1.57 -42.95
C LEU A 671 -10.84 -1.47 -41.64
N LEU A 672 -11.82 -0.56 -41.56
CA LEU A 672 -12.70 -0.40 -40.39
C LEU A 672 -13.46 -1.70 -40.09
N LYS A 673 -14.04 -2.34 -41.11
CA LYS A 673 -14.75 -3.62 -40.98
C LYS A 673 -13.83 -4.75 -40.51
N GLN A 674 -12.59 -4.79 -40.98
CA GLN A 674 -11.60 -5.76 -40.51
C GLN A 674 -11.22 -5.53 -39.03
N ILE A 675 -11.09 -4.28 -38.57
CA ILE A 675 -10.82 -3.98 -37.14
C ILE A 675 -12.00 -4.45 -36.29
N SER A 676 -13.20 -4.00 -36.65
CA SER A 676 -14.48 -4.38 -36.06
C SER A 676 -14.66 -5.90 -35.93
N TYR A 677 -14.36 -6.66 -36.99
CA TYR A 677 -14.46 -8.11 -36.98
C TYR A 677 -13.38 -8.77 -36.09
N GLN A 678 -12.15 -8.26 -36.08
CA GLN A 678 -11.08 -8.76 -35.20
C GLN A 678 -11.37 -8.48 -33.71
N THR A 679 -11.93 -7.31 -33.37
CA THR A 679 -12.27 -6.95 -31.99
C THR A 679 -13.46 -7.74 -31.46
N ASN A 680 -14.49 -7.97 -32.29
CA ASN A 680 -15.67 -8.73 -31.92
C ASN A 680 -16.32 -9.51 -33.09
N PRO A 681 -15.88 -10.75 -33.36
CA PRO A 681 -16.36 -11.54 -34.50
C PRO A 681 -17.82 -12.02 -34.38
N LYS A 682 -18.54 -11.66 -33.31
CA LYS A 682 -19.96 -12.05 -33.10
C LYS A 682 -20.97 -11.06 -33.66
N ILE A 683 -20.54 -9.87 -34.08
CA ILE A 683 -21.43 -8.80 -34.54
C ILE A 683 -21.01 -8.41 -35.94
N GLU A 684 -21.86 -8.66 -36.93
CA GLU A 684 -21.68 -8.14 -38.28
C GLU A 684 -22.13 -6.66 -38.29
N GLN A 685 -21.16 -5.74 -38.35
CA GLN A 685 -21.40 -4.34 -38.04
C GLN A 685 -21.78 -3.51 -39.26
N LYS A 686 -22.78 -2.64 -39.07
CA LYS A 686 -23.16 -1.59 -40.02
C LYS A 686 -22.58 -0.26 -39.53
N LEU A 687 -21.55 0.23 -40.21
CA LEU A 687 -20.80 1.43 -39.83
C LEU A 687 -21.51 2.70 -40.34
N TRP A 688 -21.27 3.83 -39.68
CA TRP A 688 -21.68 5.16 -40.16
C TRP A 688 -21.11 5.44 -41.56
N LEU A 689 -19.89 4.98 -41.84
CA LEU A 689 -19.29 5.06 -43.18
C LEU A 689 -20.08 4.26 -44.23
N ASP A 690 -20.69 3.12 -43.86
CA ASP A 690 -21.54 2.34 -44.77
C ASP A 690 -22.80 3.13 -45.15
N GLU A 691 -23.39 3.81 -44.18
CA GLU A 691 -24.58 4.62 -44.42
C GLU A 691 -24.25 5.90 -45.19
N PHE A 692 -23.09 6.52 -44.92
CA PHE A 692 -22.58 7.64 -45.72
C PHE A 692 -22.34 7.23 -47.18
N ILE A 693 -21.65 6.13 -47.45
CA ILE A 693 -21.39 5.66 -48.83
C ILE A 693 -22.70 5.34 -49.54
N ASN A 694 -23.65 4.66 -48.88
CA ASN A 694 -24.99 4.44 -49.43
C ASN A 694 -25.75 5.75 -49.68
N TRP A 695 -25.61 6.75 -48.82
CA TRP A 695 -26.17 8.09 -49.03
C TRP A 695 -25.54 8.78 -50.25
N THR A 696 -24.21 8.68 -50.46
CA THR A 696 -23.55 9.24 -51.67
C THR A 696 -24.03 8.59 -52.97
N ASN A 697 -24.53 7.34 -52.92
CA ASN A 697 -25.11 6.63 -54.06
C ASN A 697 -26.57 7.04 -54.33
N LEU A 698 -27.34 7.28 -53.27
CA LEU A 698 -28.77 7.61 -53.35
C LEU A 698 -29.05 9.12 -53.54
N ASN A 699 -28.13 9.99 -53.12
CA ASN A 699 -28.37 11.41 -53.05
C ASN A 699 -28.29 12.08 -54.44
N THR A 700 -29.46 12.40 -54.98
CA THR A 700 -29.61 13.13 -56.25
C THR A 700 -29.39 14.65 -56.11
N THR A 701 -29.41 15.21 -54.89
CA THR A 701 -29.57 16.67 -54.67
C THR A 701 -28.27 17.47 -54.59
N THR A 702 -27.11 16.82 -54.38
CA THR A 702 -25.81 17.50 -54.29
C THR A 702 -24.77 16.75 -55.10
N GLU A 703 -24.56 17.18 -56.35
CA GLU A 703 -23.65 16.51 -57.30
C GLU A 703 -22.21 16.42 -56.81
N SER A 704 -21.77 17.38 -56.00
CA SER A 704 -20.42 17.40 -55.40
C SER A 704 -20.12 16.23 -54.46
N CYS A 705 -21.14 15.49 -54.00
CA CYS A 705 -20.98 14.37 -53.07
C CYS A 705 -21.30 13.01 -53.70
N LYS A 706 -21.44 12.90 -55.02
CA LYS A 706 -21.66 11.61 -55.71
C LYS A 706 -20.32 10.89 -55.91
N LEU A 707 -20.23 9.66 -55.40
CA LEU A 707 -19.00 8.86 -55.37
C LEU A 707 -18.80 8.04 -56.65
N PHE A 708 -19.89 7.64 -57.31
CA PHE A 708 -19.88 6.90 -58.58
C PHE A 708 -20.64 7.66 -59.66
N ALA A 709 -20.09 7.66 -60.88
CA ALA A 709 -20.81 8.13 -62.06
C ALA A 709 -21.78 7.04 -62.54
N VAL A 710 -23.08 7.36 -62.62
CA VAL A 710 -24.09 6.43 -63.14
C VAL A 710 -24.02 6.39 -64.68
N ASN A 711 -23.05 5.64 -65.21
CA ASN A 711 -23.04 5.22 -66.61
C ASN A 711 -23.76 3.87 -66.75
N GLN A 712 -24.79 3.82 -67.59
CA GLN A 712 -25.82 2.77 -67.63
C GLN A 712 -25.37 1.37 -68.11
N SER A 713 -24.10 1.01 -68.07
CA SER A 713 -23.63 -0.32 -68.50
C SER A 713 -22.33 -0.82 -67.86
N GLN A 714 -21.57 0.01 -67.15
CA GLN A 714 -20.37 -0.40 -66.43
C GLN A 714 -20.27 0.34 -65.11
N LEU A 715 -19.96 -0.38 -64.03
CA LEU A 715 -19.69 0.21 -62.71
C LEU A 715 -18.44 1.09 -62.86
N SER A 716 -18.63 2.40 -62.86
CA SER A 716 -17.53 3.35 -63.07
C SER A 716 -16.52 3.27 -61.93
N THR A 717 -15.25 3.51 -62.25
CA THR A 717 -14.20 3.73 -61.25
C THR A 717 -14.66 4.80 -60.25
N PRO A 718 -14.49 4.61 -58.94
CA PRO A 718 -14.91 5.58 -57.94
C PRO A 718 -14.23 6.93 -58.21
N ILE A 719 -14.99 8.01 -58.09
CA ILE A 719 -14.48 9.37 -58.25
C ILE A 719 -13.70 9.71 -56.98
N SER A 720 -12.39 9.96 -57.12
CA SER A 720 -11.57 10.46 -56.02
C SER A 720 -12.10 11.82 -55.55
N PHE A 721 -12.52 11.91 -54.29
CA PHE A 721 -12.80 13.21 -53.69
C PHE A 721 -11.48 13.97 -53.47
N SER A 722 -11.53 15.30 -53.41
CA SER A 722 -10.52 16.04 -52.64
C SER A 722 -10.93 16.03 -51.16
N GLY A 723 -9.98 16.06 -50.23
CA GLY A 723 -10.27 16.02 -48.79
C GLY A 723 -11.20 17.15 -48.33
N ASN A 724 -11.08 18.33 -48.94
CA ASN A 724 -12.00 19.46 -48.73
C ASN A 724 -13.45 19.16 -49.15
N ILE A 725 -13.67 18.38 -50.21
CA ILE A 725 -15.00 17.95 -50.64
C ILE A 725 -15.52 16.86 -49.70
N LEU A 726 -14.71 15.83 -49.40
CA LEU A 726 -15.09 14.75 -48.48
C LEU A 726 -15.50 15.31 -47.10
N SER A 727 -14.69 16.21 -46.54
CA SER A 727 -14.97 16.88 -45.26
C SER A 727 -16.33 17.60 -45.25
N ARG A 728 -16.67 18.31 -46.34
CA ARG A 728 -17.98 18.97 -46.50
C ARG A 728 -19.12 17.96 -46.65
N CYS A 729 -18.93 16.88 -47.39
CA CYS A 729 -19.94 15.84 -47.56
C CYS A 729 -20.21 15.09 -46.24
N PHE A 730 -19.16 14.77 -45.47
CA PHE A 730 -19.28 14.24 -44.11
C PHE A 730 -20.06 15.19 -43.19
N LEU A 731 -19.76 16.49 -43.22
CA LEU A 731 -20.48 17.49 -42.41
C LEU A 731 -21.95 17.60 -42.82
N GLN A 732 -22.24 17.58 -44.13
CA GLN A 732 -23.61 17.64 -44.67
C GLN A 732 -24.43 16.41 -44.28
N TYR A 733 -23.86 15.20 -44.41
CA TYR A 733 -24.51 13.96 -44.01
C TYR A 733 -24.70 13.91 -42.48
N GLY A 734 -23.66 14.22 -41.70
CA GLY A 734 -23.74 14.26 -40.23
C GLY A 734 -24.71 15.32 -39.69
N ARG A 735 -24.96 16.42 -40.41
CA ARG A 735 -26.03 17.36 -40.06
C ARG A 735 -27.44 16.81 -40.33
N ALA A 736 -27.59 15.83 -41.23
CA ALA A 736 -28.86 15.20 -41.56
C ALA A 736 -29.18 13.97 -40.68
N THR A 737 -28.19 13.13 -40.37
CA THR A 737 -28.36 11.87 -39.59
C THR A 737 -27.92 11.99 -38.12
N SER A 738 -27.42 13.15 -37.73
CA SER A 738 -26.64 13.44 -36.51
C SER A 738 -25.21 12.90 -36.54
N LEU A 739 -24.25 13.80 -36.24
CA LEU A 739 -22.84 13.46 -36.06
C LEU A 739 -22.71 12.52 -34.85
N PRO A 740 -21.89 11.45 -34.94
CA PRO A 740 -21.63 10.57 -33.82
C PRO A 740 -20.91 11.35 -32.71
N SER A 741 -21.57 11.52 -31.57
CA SER A 741 -21.02 12.23 -30.42
C SER A 741 -19.99 11.36 -29.72
N LEU A 742 -18.74 11.83 -29.64
CA LEU A 742 -17.64 11.07 -29.05
C LEU A 742 -17.98 10.62 -27.61
N ASP A 743 -18.68 11.42 -26.81
CA ASP A 743 -19.09 11.07 -25.43
C ASP A 743 -19.84 9.72 -25.30
N LYS A 744 -20.53 9.26 -26.36
CA LYS A 744 -21.32 8.00 -26.38
C LYS A 744 -20.53 6.76 -26.79
N TRP A 745 -19.26 6.92 -27.18
CA TRP A 745 -18.32 5.84 -27.51
C TRP A 745 -18.17 4.72 -26.47
N GLN A 746 -18.52 4.97 -25.20
CA GLN A 746 -18.43 3.99 -24.12
C GLN A 746 -19.44 2.84 -24.27
N GLN A 747 -20.46 3.00 -25.12
CA GLN A 747 -21.74 2.31 -24.94
C GLN A 747 -22.31 1.69 -26.21
N LYS A 748 -21.82 2.10 -27.39
CA LYS A 748 -22.20 1.53 -28.69
C LYS A 748 -21.03 1.47 -29.64
N ASP A 749 -21.01 0.41 -30.45
CA ASP A 749 -20.31 0.38 -31.73
C ASP A 749 -20.69 1.62 -32.53
N THR A 750 -19.71 2.49 -32.73
CA THR A 750 -19.87 3.79 -33.39
C THR A 750 -18.56 4.19 -34.04
N ASP A 751 -18.63 4.60 -35.30
CA ASP A 751 -17.53 5.23 -36.02
C ASP A 751 -17.99 6.58 -36.58
N GLY A 752 -17.03 7.42 -36.98
CA GLY A 752 -17.35 8.62 -37.73
C GLY A 752 -16.30 9.73 -37.70
N PRO A 753 -16.56 10.81 -38.44
CA PRO A 753 -15.71 11.99 -38.50
C PRO A 753 -15.90 12.89 -37.26
N ILE A 754 -14.79 13.36 -36.71
CA ILE A 754 -14.72 14.33 -35.62
C ILE A 754 -14.40 15.70 -36.20
N PHE A 755 -15.17 16.71 -35.80
CA PHE A 755 -15.00 18.10 -36.20
C PHE A 755 -14.74 18.98 -34.97
N ASP A 756 -14.04 20.11 -35.16
CA ASP A 756 -13.93 21.14 -34.13
C ASP A 756 -15.15 22.08 -34.12
N ASN A 757 -15.17 23.02 -33.16
CA ASN A 757 -16.26 23.99 -33.02
C ASN A 757 -16.54 24.83 -34.29
N ASN A 758 -15.54 24.98 -35.18
CA ASN A 758 -15.62 25.74 -36.43
C ASN A 758 -15.97 24.85 -37.65
N ASP A 759 -16.47 23.62 -37.43
CA ASP A 759 -16.75 22.62 -38.46
C ASP A 759 -15.51 22.19 -39.29
N VAL A 760 -14.29 22.34 -38.74
CA VAL A 760 -13.07 21.81 -39.36
C VAL A 760 -12.88 20.35 -38.98
N PHE A 761 -12.66 19.47 -39.96
CA PHE A 761 -12.38 18.06 -39.72
C PHE A 761 -11.04 17.89 -38.97
N LEU A 762 -11.05 17.11 -37.89
CA LEU A 762 -9.88 16.82 -37.07
C LEU A 762 -9.40 15.38 -37.23
N ALA A 763 -10.33 14.42 -37.21
CA ALA A 763 -10.02 13.00 -37.07
C ALA A 763 -11.16 12.12 -37.55
N TYR A 764 -10.90 10.83 -37.76
CA TYR A 764 -11.93 9.80 -37.87
C TYR A 764 -11.75 8.80 -36.73
N PHE A 765 -12.83 8.36 -36.08
CA PHE A 765 -12.76 7.36 -35.00
C PHE A 765 -13.60 6.12 -35.29
N LEU A 766 -13.25 5.03 -34.62
CA LEU A 766 -14.01 3.79 -34.50
C LEU A 766 -13.96 3.35 -33.03
N SER A 767 -15.11 3.21 -32.38
CA SER A 767 -15.26 2.59 -31.06
C SER A 767 -15.98 1.26 -31.20
N THR A 768 -15.40 0.20 -30.63
CA THR A 768 -15.95 -1.17 -30.70
C THR A 768 -15.66 -1.94 -29.40
N PRO A 769 -16.63 -2.68 -28.81
CA PRO A 769 -16.42 -3.46 -27.61
C PRO A 769 -15.63 -4.73 -27.95
N SER A 770 -14.54 -4.99 -27.24
CA SER A 770 -13.74 -6.19 -27.45
C SER A 770 -14.37 -7.44 -26.83
N LYS A 771 -13.76 -8.61 -27.10
CA LYS A 771 -14.04 -9.86 -26.39
C LYS A 771 -13.79 -9.79 -24.86
N TYR A 772 -12.92 -8.90 -24.38
CA TYR A 772 -12.48 -8.81 -22.98
C TYR A 772 -13.48 -8.04 -22.10
N ASN A 773 -13.72 -8.52 -20.88
CA ASN A 773 -14.56 -7.83 -19.91
C ASN A 773 -13.83 -6.61 -19.34
N PHE A 774 -14.57 -5.55 -19.05
CA PHE A 774 -14.08 -4.37 -18.35
C PHE A 774 -13.52 -4.75 -16.99
N SER A 775 -12.28 -4.34 -16.73
CA SER A 775 -11.61 -4.57 -15.45
C SER A 775 -10.59 -3.48 -15.18
N SER A 776 -10.40 -3.14 -13.91
CA SER A 776 -9.28 -2.34 -13.42
C SER A 776 -8.09 -3.21 -12.96
N VAL A 777 -8.21 -4.54 -13.04
CA VAL A 777 -7.20 -5.48 -12.56
C VAL A 777 -6.08 -5.64 -13.58
N PHE A 778 -4.83 -5.37 -13.21
CA PHE A 778 -3.69 -5.37 -14.14
C PHE A 778 -3.55 -6.68 -14.94
N LYS A 779 -3.76 -7.82 -14.27
CA LYS A 779 -3.71 -9.17 -14.86
C LYS A 779 -4.79 -9.41 -15.93
N GLU A 780 -5.92 -8.71 -15.85
CA GLU A 780 -7.04 -8.81 -16.79
C GLU A 780 -6.94 -7.75 -17.90
N MET A 781 -6.42 -6.55 -17.57
CA MET A 781 -6.11 -5.50 -18.56
C MET A 781 -4.97 -5.91 -19.49
N LYS A 782 -3.91 -6.57 -19.00
CA LYS A 782 -2.72 -6.87 -19.80
C LYS A 782 -3.02 -7.65 -21.09
N PRO A 783 -3.76 -8.77 -21.08
CA PRO A 783 -4.14 -9.49 -22.30
C PRO A 783 -4.98 -8.69 -23.31
N PHE A 784 -5.61 -7.58 -22.87
CA PHE A 784 -6.33 -6.65 -23.75
C PHE A 784 -5.38 -5.63 -24.41
N PHE A 785 -4.41 -5.09 -23.67
CA PHE A 785 -3.38 -4.22 -24.26
C PHE A 785 -2.42 -4.99 -25.17
N ASP A 786 -1.97 -6.18 -24.76
CA ASP A 786 -1.19 -7.11 -25.62
C ASP A 786 -1.95 -7.44 -26.93
N PHE A 787 -3.30 -7.43 -26.90
CA PHE A 787 -4.17 -7.62 -28.06
C PHE A 787 -4.35 -6.36 -28.92
N ILE A 788 -4.41 -5.17 -28.32
CA ILE A 788 -4.38 -3.90 -29.09
C ILE A 788 -3.06 -3.79 -29.85
N ASP A 789 -1.93 -4.07 -29.18
CA ASP A 789 -0.62 -3.95 -29.80
C ASP A 789 -0.41 -5.00 -30.91
N SER A 790 -0.97 -6.20 -30.79
CA SER A 790 -0.93 -7.18 -31.89
C SER A 790 -1.72 -6.71 -33.12
N ILE A 791 -2.86 -6.05 -32.94
CA ILE A 791 -3.63 -5.43 -34.04
C ILE A 791 -2.85 -4.27 -34.68
N LYS A 792 -2.16 -3.43 -33.89
CA LYS A 792 -1.30 -2.35 -34.42
C LYS A 792 -0.20 -2.93 -35.31
N VAL A 793 0.56 -3.91 -34.78
CA VAL A 793 1.72 -4.50 -35.48
C VAL A 793 1.33 -5.20 -36.78
N GLU A 794 0.29 -6.05 -36.78
CA GLU A 794 -0.18 -6.79 -37.98
C GLU A 794 -0.55 -5.87 -39.14
N ARG A 795 -0.91 -4.61 -38.87
CA ARG A 795 -1.43 -3.66 -39.87
C ARG A 795 -0.39 -2.68 -40.40
N SER A 796 0.73 -2.50 -39.70
CA SER A 796 1.83 -1.63 -40.11
C SER A 796 2.41 -1.98 -41.50
N GLU A 797 2.22 -3.22 -41.95
CA GLU A 797 2.71 -3.73 -43.25
C GLU A 797 1.65 -3.72 -44.38
N ILE A 798 0.37 -3.44 -44.10
CA ILE A 798 -0.75 -3.80 -45.01
C ILE A 798 -1.48 -2.59 -45.61
N SER A 799 -1.49 -1.42 -44.96
CA SER A 799 -2.26 -0.24 -45.44
C SER A 799 -1.40 1.00 -45.67
N GLU A 800 -1.70 1.76 -46.72
CA GLU A 800 -1.12 3.11 -46.94
C GLU A 800 -1.53 4.13 -45.86
N PHE A 801 -2.57 3.82 -45.07
CA PHE A 801 -2.96 4.61 -43.91
C PHE A 801 -1.96 4.46 -42.77
N ASN A 802 -1.52 5.60 -42.22
CA ASN A 802 -0.75 5.68 -40.98
C ASN A 802 -1.41 4.87 -39.84
N GLU A 803 -0.58 4.31 -38.96
CA GLU A 803 -1.04 3.50 -37.81
C GLU A 803 -2.13 4.24 -36.98
N PRO A 804 -3.26 3.59 -36.69
CA PRO A 804 -4.28 4.18 -35.83
C PRO A 804 -3.79 4.36 -34.39
N LEU A 805 -4.23 5.46 -33.79
CA LEU A 805 -4.20 5.66 -32.36
C LEU A 805 -5.21 4.72 -31.69
N MET A 806 -4.81 3.47 -31.41
CA MET A 806 -5.67 2.48 -30.74
C MET A 806 -5.47 2.54 -29.23
N LEU A 807 -6.55 2.86 -28.53
CA LEU A 807 -6.62 3.12 -27.09
C LEU A 807 -7.89 2.50 -26.49
N THR A 808 -8.06 2.71 -25.18
CA THR A 808 -9.34 2.51 -24.49
C THR A 808 -9.69 3.78 -23.69
N VAL A 809 -10.66 3.71 -22.78
CA VAL A 809 -11.05 4.83 -21.92
C VAL A 809 -9.81 5.38 -21.19
N SER A 810 -9.60 6.71 -21.29
CA SER A 810 -8.40 7.41 -20.81
C SER A 810 -7.99 7.04 -19.36
N GLY A 811 -8.96 6.87 -18.46
CA GLY A 811 -8.71 6.43 -17.08
C GLY A 811 -8.08 5.04 -16.94
N ILE A 812 -8.48 4.07 -17.79
CA ILE A 812 -7.90 2.72 -17.82
C ILE A 812 -6.51 2.76 -18.47
N ALA A 813 -6.35 3.46 -19.59
CA ALA A 813 -5.06 3.61 -20.26
C ALA A 813 -4.01 4.24 -19.32
N ARG A 814 -4.40 5.28 -18.58
CA ARG A 814 -3.58 5.92 -17.53
C ARG A 814 -3.18 4.93 -16.43
N LEU A 815 -4.11 4.10 -15.98
CA LEU A 815 -3.88 3.11 -14.91
C LEU A 815 -2.95 1.99 -15.36
N TYR A 816 -3.18 1.43 -16.55
CA TYR A 816 -2.36 0.35 -17.09
C TYR A 816 -0.90 0.81 -17.28
N ASP A 817 -0.68 1.97 -17.89
CA ASP A 817 0.67 2.53 -18.10
C ASP A 817 1.37 2.78 -16.75
N LEU A 818 0.67 3.34 -15.76
CA LEU A 818 1.22 3.53 -14.41
C LEU A 818 1.74 2.21 -13.81
N LEU A 819 0.93 1.15 -13.86
CA LEU A 819 1.28 -0.16 -13.28
C LEU A 819 2.34 -0.91 -14.08
N GLU A 820 2.41 -0.72 -15.40
CA GLU A 820 3.48 -1.29 -16.23
C GLU A 820 4.82 -0.60 -15.94
N ARG A 821 4.84 0.73 -15.84
CA ARG A 821 6.08 1.51 -15.75
C ARG A 821 6.69 1.60 -14.37
N ILE A 822 5.90 1.39 -13.31
CA ILE A 822 6.36 1.60 -11.93
C ILE A 822 7.57 0.74 -11.54
N LEU A 823 7.57 -0.55 -11.91
CA LEU A 823 8.68 -1.46 -11.57
C LEU A 823 9.96 -1.09 -12.31
N ASN A 824 9.85 -0.77 -13.61
CA ASN A 824 11.00 -0.38 -14.43
C ASN A 824 11.59 0.97 -13.98
N GLY A 825 10.74 1.98 -13.76
CA GLY A 825 11.15 3.29 -13.25
C GLY A 825 11.85 3.19 -11.90
N THR A 826 11.31 2.39 -10.97
CA THR A 826 11.92 2.15 -9.65
C THR A 826 13.27 1.44 -9.78
N ALA A 827 13.37 0.39 -10.61
CA ALA A 827 14.62 -0.32 -10.84
C ALA A 827 15.72 0.58 -11.43
N ILE A 828 15.36 1.46 -12.37
CA ILE A 828 16.28 2.46 -12.95
C ILE A 828 16.74 3.46 -11.87
N SER A 829 15.84 4.02 -11.06
CA SER A 829 16.19 4.91 -9.93
C SER A 829 17.15 4.25 -8.95
N VAL A 830 16.89 2.98 -8.57
CA VAL A 830 17.75 2.18 -7.68
C VAL A 830 19.14 1.99 -8.29
N PHE A 831 19.22 1.60 -9.56
CA PHE A 831 20.48 1.36 -10.27
C PHE A 831 21.34 2.62 -10.40
N ILE A 832 20.74 3.75 -10.79
CA ILE A 832 21.42 5.05 -10.87
C ILE A 832 21.95 5.46 -9.48
N SER A 833 21.11 5.35 -8.45
CA SER A 833 21.49 5.70 -7.07
C SER A 833 22.68 4.90 -6.56
N LEU A 834 22.71 3.58 -6.83
CA LEU A 834 23.83 2.70 -6.46
C LEU A 834 25.12 3.01 -7.24
N ILE A 835 25.03 3.31 -8.54
CA ILE A 835 26.20 3.67 -9.36
C ILE A 835 26.85 4.97 -8.89
N VAL A 836 26.05 6.03 -8.68
CA VAL A 836 26.62 7.30 -8.23
C VAL A 836 27.16 7.18 -6.81
N SER A 837 26.47 6.47 -5.92
CA SER A 837 26.97 6.10 -4.59
C SER A 837 28.33 5.41 -4.66
N MET A 838 28.50 4.41 -5.54
CA MET A 838 29.79 3.76 -5.78
C MET A 838 30.88 4.75 -6.21
N MET A 839 30.61 5.59 -7.22
CA MET A 839 31.59 6.56 -7.72
C MET A 839 32.03 7.53 -6.63
N VAL A 840 31.08 8.02 -5.82
CA VAL A 840 31.33 8.95 -4.72
C VAL A 840 32.18 8.29 -3.62
N ILE A 841 31.85 7.07 -3.17
CA ILE A 841 32.67 6.37 -2.16
C ILE A 841 34.08 6.10 -2.68
N ILE A 842 34.26 5.66 -3.94
CA ILE A 842 35.59 5.45 -4.54
C ILE A 842 36.43 6.73 -4.53
N PHE A 843 35.84 7.87 -4.91
CA PHE A 843 36.51 9.16 -4.92
C PHE A 843 36.91 9.64 -3.51
N ILE A 844 36.17 9.24 -2.47
CA ILE A 844 36.34 9.75 -1.10
C ILE A 844 37.17 8.81 -0.23
N THR A 845 37.15 7.50 -0.46
CA THR A 845 38.03 6.57 0.25
C THR A 845 39.44 6.55 -0.36
N PHE A 846 39.53 6.69 -1.70
CA PHE A 846 40.69 6.26 -2.50
C PHE A 846 41.15 4.82 -2.20
N ASN A 847 40.24 3.98 -1.66
CA ASN A 847 40.50 2.60 -1.29
C ASN A 847 39.39 1.72 -1.86
N VAL A 848 39.69 1.07 -2.99
CA VAL A 848 38.75 0.25 -3.76
C VAL A 848 38.13 -0.87 -2.91
N ILE A 849 38.91 -1.50 -2.01
CA ILE A 849 38.41 -2.58 -1.14
C ILE A 849 37.35 -2.05 -0.19
N LEU A 850 37.60 -0.90 0.44
CA LEU A 850 36.64 -0.27 1.37
C LEU A 850 35.37 0.19 0.63
N SER A 851 35.51 0.69 -0.60
CA SER A 851 34.36 1.04 -1.44
C SER A 851 33.52 -0.18 -1.82
N ILE A 852 34.13 -1.29 -2.24
CA ILE A 852 33.42 -2.53 -2.56
C ILE A 852 32.65 -3.06 -1.33
N LEU A 853 33.28 -3.05 -0.15
CA LEU A 853 32.62 -3.47 1.10
C LEU A 853 31.42 -2.58 1.46
N ALA A 854 31.54 -1.26 1.28
CA ALA A 854 30.44 -0.33 1.51
C ALA A 854 29.28 -0.56 0.53
N ILE A 855 29.56 -0.83 -0.74
CA ILE A 855 28.54 -1.13 -1.76
C ILE A 855 27.83 -2.45 -1.46
N ILE A 856 28.56 -3.50 -1.06
CA ILE A 856 27.96 -4.77 -0.61
C ILE A 856 27.05 -4.56 0.60
N CYS A 857 27.44 -3.68 1.53
CA CYS A 857 26.61 -3.33 2.69
C CYS A 857 25.31 -2.61 2.27
N ILE A 858 25.40 -1.57 1.44
CA ILE A 858 24.23 -0.83 0.94
C ILE A 858 23.30 -1.76 0.12
N ALA A 859 23.86 -2.57 -0.79
CA ALA A 859 23.08 -3.54 -1.55
C ALA A 859 22.39 -4.57 -0.64
N THR A 860 23.06 -5.05 0.40
CA THR A 860 22.45 -5.91 1.42
C THR A 860 21.26 -5.22 2.07
N ILE A 861 21.42 -3.98 2.58
CA ILE A 861 20.34 -3.25 3.26
C ILE A 861 19.13 -3.08 2.33
N VAL A 862 19.34 -2.68 1.07
CA VAL A 862 18.27 -2.49 0.07
C VAL A 862 17.54 -3.80 -0.24
N THR A 863 18.24 -4.92 -0.39
CA THR A 863 17.57 -6.22 -0.58
C THR A 863 16.78 -6.66 0.65
N VAL A 864 17.27 -6.34 1.86
CA VAL A 864 16.58 -6.66 3.12
C VAL A 864 15.30 -5.83 3.27
N THR A 865 15.33 -4.53 2.97
CA THR A 865 14.12 -3.70 3.05
C THR A 865 13.07 -4.10 2.02
N VAL A 866 13.46 -4.40 0.77
CA VAL A 866 12.53 -4.94 -0.24
C VAL A 866 11.93 -6.27 0.23
N ALA A 867 12.72 -7.18 0.79
CA ALA A 867 12.21 -8.44 1.32
C ALA A 867 11.24 -8.25 2.51
N ILE A 868 11.49 -7.28 3.39
CA ILE A 868 10.58 -6.93 4.50
C ILE A 868 9.24 -6.39 3.97
N VAL A 869 9.27 -5.47 3.00
CA VAL A 869 8.06 -4.94 2.34
C VAL A 869 7.20 -6.09 1.76
N LEU A 870 7.84 -7.04 1.06
CA LEU A 870 7.16 -8.22 0.53
C LEU A 870 6.64 -9.17 1.64
N TRP A 871 7.36 -9.35 2.74
CA TRP A 871 6.95 -10.19 3.88
C TRP A 871 5.79 -9.61 4.69
N ILE A 872 5.66 -8.27 4.76
CA ILE A 872 4.48 -7.62 5.35
C ILE A 872 3.25 -7.78 4.42
N GLY A 873 3.46 -8.19 3.17
CA GLY A 873 2.41 -8.40 2.17
C GLY A 873 2.06 -7.14 1.37
N TRP A 874 2.91 -6.10 1.42
CA TRP A 874 2.72 -4.89 0.63
C TRP A 874 3.07 -5.16 -0.84
N THR A 875 2.26 -4.61 -1.74
CA THR A 875 2.48 -4.63 -3.19
C THR A 875 3.22 -3.38 -3.60
N VAL A 876 4.16 -3.44 -4.54
CA VAL A 876 4.92 -2.24 -4.93
C VAL A 876 4.02 -1.24 -5.65
N ASN A 877 3.70 -0.15 -4.96
CA ASN A 877 2.98 1.02 -5.46
C ASN A 877 3.90 2.26 -5.39
N VAL A 878 3.35 3.45 -5.72
CA VAL A 878 4.12 4.70 -5.87
C VAL A 878 4.79 5.12 -4.56
N VAL A 879 4.19 4.80 -3.42
CA VAL A 879 4.77 5.11 -2.10
C VAL A 879 5.93 4.17 -1.80
N GLU A 880 5.77 2.85 -1.93
CA GLU A 880 6.84 1.87 -1.68
C GLU A 880 8.01 2.07 -2.64
N ALA A 881 7.75 2.47 -3.89
CA ALA A 881 8.79 2.90 -4.83
C ALA A 881 9.66 4.04 -4.25
N THR A 882 9.05 5.05 -3.61
CA THR A 882 9.82 6.09 -2.90
C THR A 882 10.54 5.58 -1.66
N ILE A 883 9.93 4.66 -0.88
CA ILE A 883 10.57 4.07 0.31
C ILE A 883 11.83 3.28 -0.07
N ILE A 884 11.79 2.53 -1.17
CA ILE A 884 12.94 1.77 -1.70
C ILE A 884 14.07 2.71 -2.12
N VAL A 885 13.77 3.78 -2.86
CA VAL A 885 14.79 4.77 -3.29
C VAL A 885 15.34 5.55 -2.09
N LEU A 886 14.47 5.97 -1.16
CA LEU A 886 14.84 6.65 0.08
C LEU A 886 15.79 5.80 0.94
N THR A 887 15.55 4.48 1.00
CA THR A 887 16.41 3.55 1.75
C THR A 887 17.86 3.63 1.27
N ILE A 888 18.11 3.78 -0.03
CA ILE A 888 19.48 3.90 -0.58
C ILE A 888 20.15 5.16 -0.04
N GLY A 889 19.45 6.29 -0.08
CA GLY A 889 19.94 7.57 0.44
C GLY A 889 20.31 7.46 1.91
N MET A 890 19.37 7.06 2.77
CA MET A 890 19.61 6.96 4.21
C MET A 890 20.67 5.91 4.58
N SER A 891 20.72 4.77 3.87
CA SER A 891 21.71 3.70 4.12
C SER A 891 23.14 4.13 3.83
N PHE A 892 23.31 5.06 2.89
CA PHE A 892 24.60 5.57 2.47
C PHE A 892 25.31 6.31 3.62
N ASP A 893 24.58 7.14 4.37
CA ASP A 893 25.16 8.03 5.39
C ASP A 893 25.82 7.23 6.52
N TYR A 894 25.11 6.22 7.02
CA TYR A 894 25.64 5.25 8.00
C TYR A 894 26.94 4.59 7.48
N CYS A 895 26.97 4.14 6.23
CA CYS A 895 28.11 3.45 5.65
C CYS A 895 29.31 4.39 5.38
N LEU A 896 29.05 5.59 4.85
CA LEU A 896 30.08 6.56 4.49
C LEU A 896 30.85 7.05 5.72
N HIS A 897 30.14 7.43 6.79
CA HIS A 897 30.81 7.98 7.98
C HIS A 897 31.82 6.98 8.58
N PHE A 898 31.47 5.69 8.65
CA PHE A 898 32.42 4.66 9.07
C PHE A 898 33.59 4.52 8.07
N ALA A 899 33.34 4.48 6.76
CA ALA A 899 34.39 4.37 5.74
C ALA A 899 35.38 5.56 5.78
N VAL A 900 34.87 6.79 5.95
CA VAL A 900 35.69 7.99 6.15
C VAL A 900 36.46 7.92 7.47
N GLY A 901 35.84 7.42 8.55
CA GLY A 901 36.51 7.18 9.83
C GLY A 901 37.72 6.23 9.72
N PHE A 902 37.56 5.09 9.04
CA PHE A 902 38.67 4.16 8.72
C PHE A 902 39.79 4.85 7.93
N ARG A 903 39.44 5.69 6.94
CA ARG A 903 40.43 6.43 6.14
C ARG A 903 41.21 7.45 6.98
N LEU A 904 40.51 8.24 7.80
CA LEU A 904 41.08 9.40 8.50
C LEU A 904 42.05 8.98 9.61
N HIS A 905 41.66 8.02 10.44
CA HIS A 905 42.48 7.63 11.59
C HIS A 905 43.70 6.77 11.23
N LYS A 906 43.70 6.10 10.05
CA LYS A 906 44.77 5.18 9.59
C LYS A 906 45.12 4.04 10.56
N THR A 907 44.33 3.84 11.61
CA THR A 907 44.48 2.77 12.60
C THR A 907 43.57 1.60 12.26
N SER A 908 44.07 0.38 12.38
CA SER A 908 43.24 -0.84 12.31
C SER A 908 42.37 -1.06 13.55
N ASP A 909 42.51 -0.20 14.57
CA ASP A 909 41.76 -0.28 15.81
C ASP A 909 40.34 0.31 15.64
N TYR A 910 39.35 -0.58 15.65
CA TYR A 910 37.94 -0.24 15.57
C TYR A 910 37.47 0.65 16.74
N SER A 911 38.08 0.55 17.93
CA SER A 911 37.65 1.34 19.10
C SER A 911 37.84 2.84 18.89
N VAL A 912 38.90 3.25 18.21
CA VAL A 912 39.19 4.65 17.87
C VAL A 912 38.16 5.20 16.87
N ILE A 913 37.72 4.37 15.92
CA ILE A 913 36.77 4.76 14.86
C ILE A 913 35.34 4.78 15.42
N ALA A 914 34.95 3.73 16.14
CA ALA A 914 33.65 3.65 16.80
C ALA A 914 33.46 4.79 17.81
N SER A 915 34.50 5.16 18.57
CA SER A 915 34.41 6.32 19.47
C SER A 915 34.36 7.66 18.74
N ALA A 916 35.03 7.79 17.58
CA ALA A 916 35.06 9.03 16.79
C ALA A 916 33.79 9.27 15.93
N VAL A 917 33.08 8.21 15.54
CA VAL A 917 31.99 8.28 14.54
C VAL A 917 30.68 7.69 15.05
N GLY A 918 30.72 6.68 15.93
CA GLY A 918 29.53 5.91 16.30
C GLY A 918 28.48 6.69 17.08
N ILE A 919 28.86 7.73 17.85
CA ILE A 919 27.91 8.51 18.67
C ILE A 919 27.01 9.40 17.79
N PRO A 920 27.52 10.27 16.88
CA PRO A 920 26.67 11.01 15.94
C PRO A 920 25.77 10.11 15.10
N VAL A 921 26.32 8.99 14.61
CA VAL A 921 25.61 8.05 13.74
C VAL A 921 24.47 7.35 14.48
N LEU A 922 24.66 6.98 15.75
CA LEU A 922 23.58 6.45 16.59
C LEU A 922 22.49 7.51 16.88
N LEU A 923 22.88 8.77 17.11
CA LEU A 923 21.90 9.83 17.37
C LEU A 923 21.03 10.15 16.14
N SER A 924 21.61 10.15 14.94
CA SER A 924 20.87 10.21 13.67
C SER A 924 19.90 9.04 13.51
N ALA A 925 20.32 7.81 13.82
CA ALA A 925 19.42 6.65 13.80
C ALA A 925 18.26 6.78 14.80
N ILE A 926 18.52 7.32 16.00
CA ILE A 926 17.48 7.53 17.03
C ILE A 926 16.51 8.65 16.62
N SER A 927 16.98 9.77 16.04
CA SER A 927 16.07 10.83 15.56
C SER A 927 15.18 10.34 14.42
N SER A 928 15.75 9.59 13.47
CA SER A 928 15.01 8.93 12.39
C SER A 928 13.97 7.95 12.92
N PHE A 929 14.34 7.08 13.87
CA PHE A 929 13.43 6.11 14.46
C PHE A 929 12.27 6.76 15.23
N ILE A 930 12.55 7.77 16.07
CA ILE A 930 11.49 8.46 16.84
C ILE A 930 10.56 9.25 15.92
N SER A 931 11.11 9.91 14.89
CA SER A 931 10.29 10.61 13.90
C SER A 931 9.37 9.65 13.14
N GLY A 932 9.86 8.47 12.76
CA GLY A 932 9.04 7.41 12.18
C GLY A 932 7.96 6.93 13.16
N PHE A 933 8.34 6.59 14.40
CA PHE A 933 7.45 5.99 15.39
C PHE A 933 6.17 6.80 15.67
N VAL A 934 6.26 8.14 15.65
CA VAL A 934 5.08 9.02 15.81
C VAL A 934 4.08 8.89 14.64
N LEU A 935 4.55 8.63 13.42
CA LEU A 935 3.70 8.53 12.23
C LEU A 935 2.96 7.19 12.11
N ILE A 936 3.23 6.21 12.99
CA ILE A 936 2.48 4.94 13.02
C ILE A 936 1.00 5.17 13.38
N GLY A 937 0.69 6.26 14.08
CA GLY A 937 -0.67 6.70 14.41
C GLY A 937 -1.45 7.35 13.25
N ALA A 938 -0.86 7.49 12.06
CA ALA A 938 -1.45 8.22 10.94
C ALA A 938 -2.66 7.50 10.30
N SER A 939 -3.64 8.30 9.88
CA SER A 939 -4.84 7.85 9.14
C SER A 939 -4.56 7.65 7.65
N THR A 940 -3.59 8.35 7.07
CA THR A 940 -3.20 8.17 5.67
C THR A 940 -2.21 7.02 5.51
N GLN A 941 -2.40 6.21 4.48
CA GLN A 941 -1.59 5.01 4.25
C GLN A 941 -0.10 5.35 4.05
N ALA A 942 0.20 6.41 3.31
CA ALA A 942 1.58 6.81 3.00
C ALA A 942 2.41 7.23 4.23
N PHE A 943 1.78 7.83 5.26
CA PHE A 943 2.45 8.19 6.51
C PHE A 943 2.65 6.94 7.41
N PHE A 944 1.68 6.01 7.39
CA PHE A 944 1.79 4.73 8.08
C PHE A 944 2.89 3.82 7.48
N GLU A 945 2.99 3.70 6.15
CA GLU A 945 3.94 2.78 5.50
C GLU A 945 5.41 3.16 5.77
N ILE A 946 5.73 4.45 5.80
CA ILE A 946 7.08 4.94 6.14
C ILE A 946 7.48 4.60 7.59
N SER A 947 6.51 4.35 8.46
CA SER A 947 6.72 4.20 9.90
C SER A 947 6.54 2.77 10.44
N ALA A 948 5.77 1.93 9.74
CA ALA A 948 5.37 0.62 10.22
C ALA A 948 6.45 -0.48 10.05
N ASN A 949 7.31 -0.62 11.07
CA ASN A 949 8.10 -1.84 11.31
C ASN A 949 7.85 -2.35 12.75
N GLY A 950 7.07 -3.43 12.88
CA GLY A 950 6.61 -3.95 14.18
C GLY A 950 7.71 -4.60 15.03
N LEU A 951 7.60 -4.48 16.36
CA LEU A 951 8.71 -4.73 17.29
C LEU A 951 8.44 -5.87 18.29
N VAL A 952 9.20 -6.96 18.18
CA VAL A 952 9.30 -8.02 19.22
C VAL A 952 10.70 -7.96 19.84
N ILE A 953 10.79 -7.77 21.16
CA ILE A 953 12.06 -7.45 21.84
C ILE A 953 12.54 -8.63 22.69
N ARG A 954 13.80 -9.02 22.54
CA ARG A 954 14.48 -9.89 23.52
C ARG A 954 14.87 -9.06 24.74
N VAL A 955 14.22 -9.32 25.87
CA VAL A 955 14.46 -8.60 27.14
C VAL A 955 15.25 -9.45 28.14
N LYS A 956 15.94 -8.80 29.08
CA LYS A 956 16.68 -9.45 30.17
C LYS A 956 16.27 -8.85 31.50
N HIS A 957 15.70 -9.66 32.39
CA HIS A 957 15.30 -9.18 33.71
C HIS A 957 16.53 -8.79 34.53
N ILE A 958 16.57 -7.55 35.02
CA ILE A 958 17.79 -6.94 35.59
C ILE A 958 18.30 -7.73 36.81
N LYS A 959 17.40 -8.11 37.74
CA LYS A 959 17.78 -8.76 39.01
C LYS A 959 18.11 -10.24 38.89
N THR A 960 17.43 -10.99 38.02
CA THR A 960 17.63 -12.46 37.89
C THR A 960 18.46 -12.85 36.68
N HIS A 961 18.80 -11.90 35.82
CA HIS A 961 19.46 -12.10 34.53
C HIS A 961 18.75 -13.03 33.55
N LYS A 962 17.53 -13.50 33.87
CA LYS A 962 16.71 -14.35 33.00
C LYS A 962 16.36 -13.61 31.71
N VAL A 963 16.55 -14.28 30.58
CA VAL A 963 16.17 -13.79 29.25
C VAL A 963 14.72 -14.16 28.95
N ALA A 964 14.01 -13.25 28.30
CA ALA A 964 12.60 -13.38 27.95
C ALA A 964 12.31 -12.66 26.62
N VAL A 965 11.09 -12.81 26.10
CA VAL A 965 10.59 -12.08 24.93
C VAL A 965 9.47 -11.14 25.37
N MET A 966 9.48 -9.90 24.90
CA MET A 966 8.44 -8.90 25.13
C MET A 966 7.74 -8.59 23.81
N LYS A 967 6.42 -8.79 23.77
CA LYS A 967 5.52 -8.47 22.66
C LYS A 967 4.66 -7.28 23.12
N ILE A 968 4.67 -6.19 22.36
CA ILE A 968 4.05 -4.90 22.74
C ILE A 968 2.96 -4.57 21.73
N ALA A 969 1.80 -4.09 22.19
CA ALA A 969 0.73 -3.65 21.32
C ALA A 969 1.12 -2.35 20.61
N ILE A 970 0.86 -2.27 19.32
CA ILE A 970 1.19 -1.10 18.50
C ILE A 970 0.24 0.07 18.81
N ASN A 971 -1.02 -0.26 19.13
CA ASN A 971 -2.09 0.68 19.47
C ASN A 971 -3.16 0.02 20.38
N PRO A 972 -4.11 0.77 20.97
CA PRO A 972 -5.15 0.23 21.83
C PRO A 972 -6.01 -0.88 21.19
N ALA A 973 -6.24 -0.83 19.87
CA ALA A 973 -6.98 -1.89 19.16
C ALA A 973 -6.22 -3.23 19.16
N THR A 974 -4.90 -3.21 18.97
CA THR A 974 -4.04 -4.41 19.07
C THR A 974 -3.83 -4.90 20.50
N SER A 975 -3.98 -4.03 21.51
CA SER A 975 -3.96 -4.43 22.93
C SER A 975 -4.97 -5.55 23.20
N GLY A 976 -6.14 -5.54 22.56
CA GLY A 976 -7.13 -6.62 22.67
C GLY A 976 -6.57 -8.01 22.37
N SER A 977 -5.64 -8.15 21.42
CA SER A 977 -4.98 -9.42 21.09
C SER A 977 -3.97 -9.85 22.15
N ILE A 978 -3.23 -8.92 22.74
CA ILE A 978 -2.25 -9.23 23.80
C ILE A 978 -2.94 -9.56 25.12
N ASN A 979 -4.01 -8.84 25.46
CA ASN A 979 -4.86 -9.14 26.60
C ASN A 979 -5.48 -10.55 26.47
N TRP A 980 -5.89 -10.91 25.26
CA TRP A 980 -6.43 -12.22 24.95
C TRP A 980 -5.39 -13.34 25.11
N GLU A 981 -4.19 -13.15 24.52
CA GLU A 981 -3.06 -14.07 24.66
C GLU A 981 -2.65 -14.26 26.13
N TRP A 982 -2.59 -13.17 26.92
CA TRP A 982 -2.36 -13.24 28.37
C TRP A 982 -3.42 -14.08 29.09
N ASN A 983 -4.71 -13.83 28.85
CA ASN A 983 -5.80 -14.53 29.53
C ASN A 983 -5.75 -16.05 29.28
N ILE A 984 -5.33 -16.48 28.09
CA ILE A 984 -5.14 -17.90 27.76
C ILE A 984 -3.96 -18.47 28.55
N LEU A 985 -2.82 -17.78 28.54
CA LEU A 985 -1.61 -18.18 29.27
C LEU A 985 -1.81 -18.20 30.80
N GLU A 986 -2.63 -17.30 31.33
CA GLU A 986 -3.05 -17.29 32.72
C GLU A 986 -3.92 -18.50 33.08
N LYS A 987 -4.86 -18.88 32.20
CA LYS A 987 -5.67 -20.09 32.38
C LYS A 987 -4.85 -21.38 32.24
N ILE A 988 -3.85 -21.42 31.36
CA ILE A 988 -2.89 -22.54 31.23
C ILE A 988 -2.08 -22.71 32.52
N MET A 989 -1.51 -21.62 33.04
CA MET A 989 -0.66 -21.63 34.25
C MET A 989 -1.43 -21.57 35.58
N ASN A 990 -2.75 -21.78 35.58
CA ASN A 990 -3.56 -21.75 36.80
C ASN A 990 -3.22 -22.95 37.70
N PRO A 991 -2.76 -22.75 38.95
CA PRO A 991 -2.38 -23.84 39.86
C PRO A 991 -3.55 -24.73 40.30
N LYS A 992 -4.81 -24.37 39.96
CA LYS A 992 -5.97 -25.26 40.13
C LYS A 992 -6.08 -26.35 39.05
N ASN A 993 -5.28 -26.29 37.99
CA ASN A 993 -5.20 -27.35 36.99
C ASN A 993 -4.54 -28.58 37.61
N LYS A 994 -5.25 -29.72 37.63
CA LYS A 994 -4.77 -30.98 38.25
C LYS A 994 -3.52 -31.59 37.60
N GLU A 995 -3.21 -31.18 36.37
CA GLU A 995 -2.06 -31.62 35.59
C GLU A 995 -1.20 -30.41 35.22
N ASP A 996 0.12 -30.53 35.28
CA ASP A 996 1.04 -29.52 34.74
C ASP A 996 1.00 -29.56 33.20
N ARG A 997 0.16 -28.70 32.63
CA ARG A 997 -0.01 -28.48 31.19
C ARG A 997 1.03 -27.53 30.59
N THR A 998 1.99 -27.03 31.37
CA THR A 998 2.91 -25.95 30.94
C THR A 998 4.17 -26.42 30.22
N LYS A 999 4.42 -27.74 30.16
CA LYS A 999 5.68 -28.28 29.64
C LYS A 999 5.92 -28.03 28.15
N HIS A 1000 4.85 -28.04 27.34
CA HIS A 1000 4.91 -27.93 25.87
C HIS A 1000 4.14 -26.72 25.33
N LEU A 1001 3.72 -25.80 26.21
CA LEU A 1001 3.07 -24.53 25.88
C LEU A 1001 3.89 -23.40 26.47
N VAL A 1002 4.05 -22.29 25.73
CA VAL A 1002 4.86 -21.16 26.18
C VAL A 1002 4.38 -20.62 27.53
N ARG A 1003 5.32 -20.30 28.44
CA ARG A 1003 4.99 -19.77 29.76
C ARG A 1003 5.02 -18.25 29.76
N ARG A 1004 3.95 -17.63 30.30
CA ARG A 1004 3.95 -16.21 30.67
C ARG A 1004 4.94 -15.96 31.81
N ILE A 1005 5.57 -14.79 31.77
CA ILE A 1005 6.45 -14.29 32.83
C ILE A 1005 5.82 -13.07 33.49
N ASP A 1006 5.33 -12.13 32.69
CA ASP A 1006 4.74 -10.86 33.18
C ASP A 1006 3.78 -10.26 32.14
N TYR A 1007 2.94 -9.32 32.56
CA TYR A 1007 2.07 -8.53 31.70
C TYR A 1007 1.81 -7.18 32.36
N GLY A 1008 1.73 -6.15 31.54
CA GLY A 1008 1.41 -4.83 32.02
C GLY A 1008 0.91 -3.92 30.93
N TYR A 1009 0.71 -2.67 31.33
CA TYR A 1009 0.41 -1.58 30.42
C TYR A 1009 1.63 -0.67 30.37
N THR A 1010 1.94 -0.21 29.17
CA THR A 1010 2.81 0.94 28.95
C THR A 1010 2.01 1.98 28.19
N PHE A 1011 2.59 3.16 27.99
CA PHE A 1011 1.96 4.22 27.24
C PHE A 1011 2.53 4.23 25.82
N ASN A 1012 1.65 4.39 24.82
CA ASN A 1012 2.10 4.81 23.49
C ASN A 1012 2.52 6.30 23.55
N MET A 1013 2.93 6.87 22.41
CA MET A 1013 3.34 8.29 22.35
C MET A 1013 2.20 9.23 22.77
N ASP A 1014 0.96 8.82 22.53
CA ASP A 1014 -0.27 9.58 22.78
C ASP A 1014 -0.78 9.47 24.24
N LYS A 1015 -0.03 8.76 25.11
CA LYS A 1015 -0.40 8.44 26.51
C LYS A 1015 -1.65 7.57 26.65
N GLU A 1016 -2.03 6.83 25.61
CA GLU A 1016 -3.01 5.77 25.70
C GLU A 1016 -2.37 4.51 26.29
N ASN A 1017 -3.14 3.76 27.07
CA ASN A 1017 -2.68 2.49 27.64
C ASN A 1017 -2.61 1.42 26.54
N ILE A 1018 -1.40 1.01 26.18
CA ILE A 1018 -1.13 -0.16 25.34
C ILE A 1018 -0.62 -1.31 26.21
N SER A 1019 -1.09 -2.53 25.95
CA SER A 1019 -0.63 -3.69 26.73
C SER A 1019 0.65 -4.29 26.16
N TYR A 1020 1.40 -4.95 27.04
CA TYR A 1020 2.54 -5.79 26.67
C TYR A 1020 2.49 -7.10 27.45
N ILE A 1021 3.04 -8.15 26.85
CA ILE A 1021 3.25 -9.45 27.49
C ILE A 1021 4.71 -9.85 27.44
N ILE A 1022 5.21 -10.38 28.54
CA ILE A 1022 6.55 -10.96 28.66
C ILE A 1022 6.40 -12.48 28.76
N MET A 1023 7.06 -13.20 27.86
CA MET A 1023 7.01 -14.66 27.71
C MET A 1023 8.41 -15.25 27.79
N GLU A 1024 8.53 -16.55 28.02
CA GLU A 1024 9.85 -17.19 28.01
C GLU A 1024 10.53 -17.16 26.63
N TYR A 1025 11.86 -17.13 26.65
CA TYR A 1025 12.68 -17.11 25.44
C TYR A 1025 13.03 -18.53 25.00
N LEU A 1026 12.66 -18.89 23.77
CA LEU A 1026 12.94 -20.18 23.16
C LEU A 1026 14.14 -20.02 22.19
N PRO A 1027 15.32 -20.61 22.49
CA PRO A 1027 16.55 -20.37 21.72
C PRO A 1027 16.61 -21.05 20.34
N GLY A 1028 15.76 -22.04 20.06
CA GLY A 1028 15.80 -22.82 18.82
C GLY A 1028 14.43 -23.17 18.25
N ASN A 1029 14.42 -23.89 17.13
CA ASN A 1029 13.23 -24.37 16.41
C ASN A 1029 13.48 -25.82 15.96
N PRO A 1030 12.49 -26.74 15.96
CA PRO A 1030 12.70 -28.15 15.58
C PRO A 1030 13.39 -28.36 14.22
N VAL A 1031 13.12 -27.51 13.23
CA VAL A 1031 13.64 -27.63 11.86
C VAL A 1031 15.17 -27.63 11.82
N SER A 1032 15.86 -26.89 12.70
CA SER A 1032 17.32 -26.83 12.73
C SER A 1032 17.98 -28.14 13.15
N ILE A 1033 17.29 -28.97 13.95
CA ILE A 1033 17.75 -30.30 14.36
C ILE A 1033 17.31 -31.34 13.33
N ILE A 1034 16.04 -31.28 12.92
CA ILE A 1034 15.43 -32.21 11.96
C ILE A 1034 16.18 -32.20 10.63
N GLY A 1035 16.54 -31.01 10.10
CA GLY A 1035 17.26 -30.86 8.83
C GLY A 1035 18.68 -31.45 8.80
N LEU A 1036 19.26 -31.82 9.95
CA LEU A 1036 20.55 -32.50 10.06
C LEU A 1036 20.42 -34.03 10.03
N LEU A 1037 19.21 -34.58 10.18
CA LEU A 1037 18.96 -36.01 10.30
C LEU A 1037 18.46 -36.62 8.98
N LYS A 1038 18.66 -37.93 8.81
CA LYS A 1038 18.19 -38.69 7.63
C LYS A 1038 17.64 -40.06 8.02
N GLY A 1039 16.79 -40.62 7.16
CA GLY A 1039 16.25 -41.98 7.30
C GLY A 1039 15.59 -42.23 8.67
N ASN A 1040 15.94 -43.33 9.32
CA ASN A 1040 15.37 -43.70 10.62
C ASN A 1040 15.62 -42.67 11.74
N GLN A 1041 16.78 -41.99 11.75
CA GLN A 1041 17.05 -40.96 12.77
C GLN A 1041 16.08 -39.77 12.64
N LEU A 1042 15.81 -39.36 11.39
CA LEU A 1042 14.81 -38.34 11.07
C LEU A 1042 13.42 -38.80 11.54
N LEU A 1043 12.97 -39.99 11.13
CA LEU A 1043 11.66 -40.53 11.53
C LEU A 1043 11.49 -40.63 13.05
N SER A 1044 12.50 -41.11 13.77
CA SER A 1044 12.46 -41.19 15.24
C SER A 1044 12.36 -39.81 15.89
N LYS A 1045 13.09 -38.80 15.40
CA LYS A 1045 13.07 -37.45 15.98
C LYS A 1045 11.80 -36.67 15.61
N VAL A 1046 11.28 -36.84 14.39
CA VAL A 1046 9.98 -36.27 14.00
C VAL A 1046 8.84 -36.90 14.79
N ALA A 1047 8.86 -38.22 15.03
CA ALA A 1047 7.88 -38.85 15.91
C ALA A 1047 7.98 -38.35 17.36
N GLU A 1048 9.21 -38.19 17.89
CA GLU A 1048 9.43 -37.62 19.23
C GLU A 1048 8.90 -36.19 19.37
N PHE A 1049 9.21 -35.30 18.42
CA PHE A 1049 8.70 -33.94 18.42
C PHE A 1049 7.19 -33.89 18.13
N GLY A 1050 6.68 -34.74 17.24
CA GLY A 1050 5.24 -34.85 16.96
C GLY A 1050 4.41 -35.30 18.16
N LEU A 1051 4.94 -36.17 19.01
CA LEU A 1051 4.33 -36.53 20.30
C LEU A 1051 4.29 -35.35 21.27
N GLN A 1052 5.36 -34.55 21.34
CA GLN A 1052 5.40 -33.35 22.19
C GLN A 1052 4.43 -32.26 21.69
N LEU A 1053 4.36 -32.03 20.38
CA LEU A 1053 3.42 -31.08 19.77
C LEU A 1053 1.97 -31.56 19.95
N LEU A 1054 1.69 -32.85 19.74
CA LEU A 1054 0.37 -33.44 19.99
C LEU A 1054 -0.07 -33.26 21.46
N LYS A 1055 0.87 -33.37 22.41
CA LYS A 1055 0.61 -33.12 23.83
C LYS A 1055 0.31 -31.64 24.11
N ALA A 1056 1.00 -30.70 23.47
CA ALA A 1056 0.68 -29.26 23.55
C ALA A 1056 -0.74 -28.96 23.05
N VAL A 1057 -1.11 -29.53 21.89
CA VAL A 1057 -2.44 -29.40 21.29
C VAL A 1057 -3.52 -30.00 22.20
N TYR A 1058 -3.30 -31.23 22.70
CA TYR A 1058 -4.19 -31.86 23.68
C TYR A 1058 -4.38 -31.00 24.93
N ASP A 1059 -3.31 -30.45 25.49
CA ASP A 1059 -3.37 -29.66 26.71
C ASP A 1059 -4.11 -28.33 26.51
N LEU A 1060 -3.96 -27.68 25.35
CA LEU A 1060 -4.74 -26.52 24.95
C LEU A 1060 -6.23 -26.87 24.76
N HIS A 1061 -6.51 -27.99 24.10
CA HIS A 1061 -7.87 -28.51 23.87
C HIS A 1061 -8.59 -28.88 25.17
N CYS A 1062 -7.90 -29.45 26.15
CA CYS A 1062 -8.45 -29.74 27.48
C CYS A 1062 -8.84 -28.47 28.26
N LEU A 1063 -8.26 -27.32 27.94
CA LEU A 1063 -8.60 -26.02 28.55
C LEU A 1063 -9.76 -25.30 27.84
N GLY A 1064 -10.31 -25.92 26.79
CA GLY A 1064 -11.43 -25.41 25.98
C GLY A 1064 -11.01 -24.54 24.79
N TYR A 1065 -9.70 -24.45 24.51
CA TYR A 1065 -9.16 -23.63 23.42
C TYR A 1065 -8.71 -24.47 22.22
N ILE A 1066 -8.68 -23.85 21.05
CA ILE A 1066 -7.95 -24.29 19.84
C ILE A 1066 -6.96 -23.19 19.45
N HIS A 1067 -5.81 -23.55 18.89
CA HIS A 1067 -4.70 -22.69 18.48
C HIS A 1067 -5.01 -21.92 17.19
N ARG A 1068 -5.58 -22.61 16.18
CA ARG A 1068 -5.94 -22.11 14.85
C ARG A 1068 -4.80 -21.69 13.92
N ASP A 1069 -3.55 -21.67 14.37
CA ASP A 1069 -2.35 -21.39 13.56
C ASP A 1069 -1.17 -22.29 13.95
N ILE A 1070 -1.32 -23.61 13.77
CA ILE A 1070 -0.24 -24.57 14.03
C ILE A 1070 0.61 -24.71 12.78
N LYS A 1071 1.86 -24.29 12.88
CA LYS A 1071 2.87 -24.23 11.81
C LYS A 1071 4.29 -24.28 12.41
N PRO A 1072 5.34 -24.58 11.64
CA PRO A 1072 6.71 -24.70 12.16
C PRO A 1072 7.21 -23.43 12.86
N GLU A 1073 6.81 -22.24 12.41
CA GLU A 1073 7.25 -20.95 12.95
C GLU A 1073 6.64 -20.61 14.32
N ASN A 1074 5.57 -21.31 14.72
CA ASN A 1074 4.95 -21.17 16.04
C ASN A 1074 5.43 -22.25 17.04
N VAL A 1075 6.46 -23.02 16.67
CA VAL A 1075 7.02 -24.09 17.48
C VAL A 1075 8.49 -23.83 17.77
N GLY A 1076 8.84 -23.75 19.05
CA GLY A 1076 10.21 -23.52 19.52
C GLY A 1076 10.78 -24.71 20.27
N LEU A 1077 12.08 -24.62 20.54
CA LEU A 1077 12.81 -25.57 21.38
C LEU A 1077 13.37 -24.87 22.61
N TYR A 1078 13.15 -25.49 23.77
CA TYR A 1078 13.83 -25.22 25.02
C TYR A 1078 14.85 -26.34 25.29
N ASN A 1079 16.12 -25.96 25.47
CA ASN A 1079 17.26 -26.88 25.65
C ASN A 1079 17.31 -28.01 24.59
N ASP A 1080 17.03 -27.68 23.33
CA ASP A 1080 17.10 -28.53 22.12
C ASP A 1080 16.25 -29.82 22.12
N ASN A 1081 15.55 -30.12 23.23
CA ASN A 1081 14.83 -31.38 23.44
C ASN A 1081 13.36 -31.19 23.84
N ILE A 1082 13.00 -30.06 24.46
CA ILE A 1082 11.62 -29.77 24.84
C ILE A 1082 11.02 -28.84 23.78
N LEU A 1083 10.07 -29.39 23.03
CA LEU A 1083 9.27 -28.65 22.07
C LEU A 1083 8.20 -27.84 22.80
N VAL A 1084 8.04 -26.58 22.42
CA VAL A 1084 7.11 -25.62 23.03
C VAL A 1084 6.33 -24.90 21.93
N LEU A 1085 5.00 -24.99 21.96
CA LEU A 1085 4.07 -24.26 21.09
C LEU A 1085 3.82 -22.84 21.65
N TYR A 1086 3.88 -21.82 20.78
CA TYR A 1086 3.74 -20.41 21.13
C TYR A 1086 2.91 -19.61 20.12
N ASP A 1087 2.71 -18.31 20.40
CA ASP A 1087 1.81 -17.37 19.70
C ASP A 1087 0.33 -17.74 19.79
N LEU A 1088 -0.24 -17.55 20.99
CA LEU A 1088 -1.65 -17.82 21.27
C LEU A 1088 -2.55 -16.63 20.88
N GLY A 1089 -2.03 -15.62 20.17
CA GLY A 1089 -2.80 -14.46 19.71
C GLY A 1089 -3.99 -14.84 18.81
N LEU A 1090 -3.88 -15.95 18.07
CA LEU A 1090 -4.97 -16.51 17.28
C LEU A 1090 -5.77 -17.62 18.00
N ALA A 1091 -5.40 -18.06 19.20
CA ALA A 1091 -6.14 -19.11 19.88
C ALA A 1091 -7.57 -18.67 20.24
N ARG A 1092 -8.51 -19.61 20.40
CA ARG A 1092 -9.94 -19.30 20.61
C ARG A 1092 -10.64 -20.41 21.38
N PHE A 1093 -11.63 -20.07 22.22
CA PHE A 1093 -12.52 -21.07 22.80
C PHE A 1093 -13.32 -21.83 21.74
N TYR A 1094 -13.19 -23.15 21.70
CA TYR A 1094 -14.16 -24.04 21.01
C TYR A 1094 -15.32 -24.46 21.94
N THR A 1095 -15.20 -24.27 23.25
CA THR A 1095 -16.28 -24.53 24.23
C THR A 1095 -16.99 -23.26 24.70
N ASN A 1096 -18.25 -23.36 25.12
CA ASN A 1096 -18.96 -22.31 25.84
C ASN A 1096 -18.52 -22.27 27.33
N GLN A 1097 -19.14 -21.39 28.13
CA GLN A 1097 -18.84 -21.29 29.58
C GLN A 1097 -19.20 -22.57 30.37
N ASN A 1098 -20.13 -23.39 29.84
CA ASN A 1098 -20.57 -24.65 30.42
C ASN A 1098 -19.68 -25.85 30.01
N GLY A 1099 -18.60 -25.61 29.26
CA GLY A 1099 -17.71 -26.67 28.75
C GLY A 1099 -18.28 -27.47 27.57
N GLN A 1100 -19.47 -27.14 27.07
CA GLN A 1100 -20.05 -27.76 25.88
C GLN A 1100 -19.39 -27.17 24.63
N VAL A 1101 -19.31 -27.94 23.54
CA VAL A 1101 -18.81 -27.43 22.26
C VAL A 1101 -19.74 -26.29 21.78
N ARG A 1102 -19.15 -25.22 21.28
CA ARG A 1102 -19.90 -24.08 20.73
C ARG A 1102 -20.57 -24.50 19.43
N GLU A 1103 -21.77 -23.99 19.21
CA GLU A 1103 -22.37 -23.98 17.88
C GLU A 1103 -21.38 -23.39 16.89
N SER A 1104 -21.32 -24.02 15.70
CA SER A 1104 -20.55 -23.48 14.59
C SER A 1104 -20.94 -22.02 14.41
N ARG A 1105 -19.97 -21.11 14.31
CA ARG A 1105 -20.16 -20.05 13.33
C ARG A 1105 -19.91 -20.65 11.97
N CYS A 1106 -20.26 -19.87 11.00
CA CYS A 1106 -20.83 -20.51 9.87
C CYS A 1106 -19.94 -20.22 8.63
N LEU A 1107 -19.22 -19.08 8.64
CA LEU A 1107 -17.81 -18.89 8.27
C LEU A 1107 -17.21 -17.82 9.19
N CYS A 1108 -15.89 -17.72 9.16
CA CYS A 1108 -15.10 -17.00 10.14
C CYS A 1108 -14.10 -16.01 9.51
N GLY A 1109 -14.10 -15.95 8.17
CA GLY A 1109 -12.89 -15.73 7.38
C GLY A 1109 -11.92 -16.92 7.54
N MET A 1110 -10.97 -17.04 6.61
CA MET A 1110 -9.80 -17.89 6.85
C MET A 1110 -9.04 -17.39 8.09
N ARG A 1111 -8.53 -18.32 8.90
CA ARG A 1111 -7.75 -18.02 10.11
C ARG A 1111 -6.65 -19.08 10.26
N GLY A 1112 -5.45 -18.61 10.60
CA GLY A 1112 -4.22 -19.39 10.47
C GLY A 1112 -3.55 -19.18 9.12
N THR A 1113 -2.40 -19.82 8.95
CA THR A 1113 -1.55 -19.75 7.74
C THR A 1113 -1.99 -20.83 6.75
N ASP A 1114 -2.28 -20.47 5.51
CA ASP A 1114 -2.93 -21.36 4.53
C ASP A 1114 -2.15 -22.63 4.21
N GLU A 1115 -0.81 -22.59 4.16
CA GLU A 1115 0.00 -23.77 3.90
C GLU A 1115 -0.30 -24.94 4.87
N TRP A 1116 -0.43 -24.67 6.17
CA TRP A 1116 -0.75 -25.67 7.22
C TRP A 1116 -2.20 -25.67 7.70
N ALA A 1117 -3.01 -24.69 7.32
CA ALA A 1117 -4.42 -24.66 7.65
C ALA A 1117 -5.14 -25.92 7.14
N SER A 1118 -6.16 -26.38 7.86
CA SER A 1118 -7.05 -27.42 7.37
C SER A 1118 -7.83 -26.92 6.14
N LEU A 1119 -8.32 -27.84 5.31
CA LEU A 1119 -9.20 -27.49 4.19
C LEU A 1119 -10.46 -26.73 4.67
N SER A 1120 -10.99 -27.08 5.84
CA SER A 1120 -12.12 -26.37 6.44
C SER A 1120 -11.78 -24.92 6.78
N ALA A 1121 -10.58 -24.66 7.29
CA ALA A 1121 -10.11 -23.31 7.65
C ALA A 1121 -9.83 -22.45 6.40
N GLU A 1122 -9.24 -23.00 5.35
CA GLU A 1122 -9.06 -22.30 4.06
C GLU A 1122 -10.41 -21.96 3.40
N LEU A 1123 -11.35 -22.90 3.41
CA LEU A 1123 -12.74 -22.66 3.00
C LEU A 1123 -13.53 -21.74 3.97
N GLY A 1124 -12.88 -21.23 5.04
CA GLY A 1124 -13.40 -20.25 5.98
C GLY A 1124 -14.41 -20.78 7.01
N ARG A 1125 -14.62 -22.09 7.13
CA ARG A 1125 -15.53 -22.71 8.12
C ARG A 1125 -15.03 -22.44 9.56
N ASP A 1126 -15.90 -22.52 10.57
CA ASP A 1126 -15.43 -22.38 11.96
C ASP A 1126 -14.62 -23.59 12.38
N GLN A 1127 -13.44 -23.32 12.93
CA GLN A 1127 -12.46 -24.32 13.30
C GLN A 1127 -12.88 -25.00 14.60
N GLY A 1128 -12.67 -26.31 14.68
CA GLY A 1128 -12.73 -27.13 15.87
C GLY A 1128 -11.38 -27.78 16.17
N ARG A 1129 -11.40 -28.77 17.07
CA ARG A 1129 -10.19 -29.50 17.50
C ARG A 1129 -9.51 -30.26 16.36
N ILE A 1130 -10.28 -30.69 15.37
CA ILE A 1130 -9.79 -31.41 14.18
C ILE A 1130 -8.87 -30.54 13.31
N ASP A 1131 -9.10 -29.22 13.25
CA ASP A 1131 -8.37 -28.33 12.35
C ASP A 1131 -6.93 -28.10 12.83
N ASP A 1132 -6.75 -28.01 14.14
CA ASP A 1132 -5.44 -28.03 14.79
C ASP A 1132 -4.71 -29.38 14.59
N LEU A 1133 -5.45 -30.50 14.54
CA LEU A 1133 -4.86 -31.81 14.24
C LEU A 1133 -4.45 -31.94 12.77
N TRP A 1134 -5.16 -31.31 11.83
CA TRP A 1134 -4.68 -31.21 10.44
C TRP A 1134 -3.40 -30.38 10.35
N GLY A 1135 -3.32 -29.24 11.03
CA GLY A 1135 -2.08 -28.44 11.10
C GLY A 1135 -0.91 -29.20 11.70
N TRP A 1136 -1.12 -29.88 12.84
CA TRP A 1136 -0.14 -30.80 13.44
C TRP A 1136 0.33 -31.86 12.43
N PHE A 1137 -0.58 -32.50 11.71
CA PHE A 1137 -0.23 -33.56 10.77
C PHE A 1137 0.57 -33.03 9.57
N TYR A 1138 0.22 -31.87 9.03
CA TYR A 1138 0.95 -31.24 7.93
C TYR A 1138 2.37 -30.80 8.36
N VAL A 1139 2.55 -30.26 9.58
CA VAL A 1139 3.88 -29.97 10.14
C VAL A 1139 4.76 -31.23 10.20
N LEU A 1140 4.19 -32.40 10.53
CA LEU A 1140 4.96 -33.66 10.54
C LEU A 1140 5.31 -34.18 9.15
N ILE A 1141 4.41 -34.05 8.16
CA ILE A 1141 4.69 -34.42 6.77
C ILE A 1141 5.81 -33.54 6.20
N GLU A 1142 5.76 -32.23 6.47
CA GLU A 1142 6.81 -31.29 6.11
C GLU A 1142 8.14 -31.66 6.76
N TRP A 1143 8.17 -31.91 8.07
CA TRP A 1143 9.41 -32.27 8.77
C TRP A 1143 10.03 -33.57 8.26
N ILE A 1144 9.24 -34.57 7.85
CA ILE A 1144 9.74 -35.77 7.17
C ILE A 1144 10.30 -35.42 5.78
N ASN A 1145 9.67 -34.47 5.08
CA ASN A 1145 10.06 -34.03 3.74
C ASN A 1145 10.96 -32.76 3.76
N CYS A 1146 11.61 -32.42 4.88
CA CYS A 1146 12.32 -31.14 5.01
C CYS A 1146 13.51 -30.96 4.04
N ALA A 1147 14.04 -32.07 3.52
CA ALA A 1147 15.08 -32.10 2.49
C ALA A 1147 14.53 -32.02 1.04
N SER A 1148 13.21 -31.98 0.87
CA SER A 1148 12.55 -31.83 -0.42
C SER A 1148 12.43 -30.36 -0.82
N LYS A 1149 12.54 -30.08 -2.12
CA LYS A 1149 12.20 -28.76 -2.70
C LYS A 1149 10.73 -28.38 -2.48
N TYR A 1150 9.87 -29.38 -2.30
CA TYR A 1150 8.44 -29.25 -2.02
C TYR A 1150 8.11 -30.17 -0.85
N PRO A 1151 8.20 -29.69 0.41
CA PRO A 1151 7.96 -30.51 1.58
C PRO A 1151 6.53 -31.04 1.64
N LEU A 1152 5.55 -30.15 1.46
CA LEU A 1152 4.15 -30.47 1.26
C LEU A 1152 3.86 -30.57 -0.25
N CYS A 1153 2.91 -31.44 -0.62
CA CYS A 1153 2.60 -31.69 -2.04
C CYS A 1153 1.95 -30.51 -2.76
N TRP A 1154 1.36 -29.56 -2.01
CA TRP A 1154 0.78 -28.31 -2.50
C TRP A 1154 1.71 -27.10 -2.43
N ALA A 1155 2.93 -27.22 -1.88
CA ALA A 1155 3.93 -26.15 -1.89
C ALA A 1155 4.33 -25.62 -3.31
N PRO A 1156 4.16 -26.37 -4.43
CA PRO A 1156 4.27 -25.80 -5.78
C PRO A 1156 3.09 -24.90 -6.17
N PHE A 1157 1.99 -24.92 -5.41
CA PHE A 1157 0.68 -24.37 -5.75
C PHE A 1157 0.22 -23.29 -4.75
N ASP A 1158 1.13 -22.65 -4.01
CA ASP A 1158 0.80 -21.61 -3.01
C ASP A 1158 -0.05 -20.46 -3.59
N ASP A 1159 0.21 -20.04 -4.84
CA ASP A 1159 -0.56 -19.02 -5.57
C ASP A 1159 -1.90 -19.55 -6.17
N TYR A 1160 -2.22 -20.83 -6.01
CA TYR A 1160 -3.40 -21.49 -6.61
C TYR A 1160 -4.25 -22.18 -5.52
N PRO A 1161 -5.10 -21.43 -4.79
CA PRO A 1161 -5.87 -21.96 -3.67
C PRO A 1161 -6.70 -23.18 -4.07
N ASP A 1162 -7.30 -23.21 -5.26
CA ASP A 1162 -8.09 -24.36 -5.73
C ASP A 1162 -7.29 -25.65 -5.92
N LEU A 1163 -6.02 -25.55 -6.35
CA LEU A 1163 -5.13 -26.72 -6.46
C LEU A 1163 -4.68 -27.20 -5.07
N ARG A 1164 -4.41 -26.28 -4.13
CA ARG A 1164 -4.13 -26.64 -2.73
C ARG A 1164 -5.35 -27.23 -2.05
N HIS A 1165 -6.54 -26.68 -2.26
CA HIS A 1165 -7.82 -27.22 -1.80
C HIS A 1165 -8.03 -28.65 -2.33
N LEU A 1166 -7.76 -28.88 -3.62
CA LEU A 1166 -7.79 -30.21 -4.22
C LEU A 1166 -6.79 -31.14 -3.50
N CYS A 1167 -5.53 -30.76 -3.36
CA CYS A 1167 -4.51 -31.59 -2.71
C CYS A 1167 -4.80 -31.92 -1.23
N LYS A 1168 -5.53 -31.06 -0.52
CA LYS A 1168 -6.00 -31.28 0.86
C LYS A 1168 -7.36 -31.99 0.95
N SER A 1169 -8.03 -32.22 -0.17
CA SER A 1169 -9.34 -32.89 -0.20
C SER A 1169 -9.25 -34.39 0.08
N SER A 1170 -10.40 -35.00 0.39
CA SER A 1170 -10.54 -36.46 0.47
C SER A 1170 -10.34 -37.16 -0.89
N ILE A 1171 -10.58 -36.43 -2.00
CA ILE A 1171 -10.54 -36.95 -3.38
C ILE A 1171 -9.09 -37.14 -3.86
N PHE A 1172 -8.14 -36.36 -3.34
CA PHE A 1172 -6.77 -36.40 -3.81
C PHE A 1172 -5.99 -37.62 -3.25
N PRO A 1173 -5.21 -38.35 -4.07
CA PRO A 1173 -4.57 -39.59 -3.64
C PRO A 1173 -3.54 -39.37 -2.53
N ALA A 1174 -3.70 -40.13 -1.44
CA ALA A 1174 -2.80 -40.09 -0.28
C ALA A 1174 -1.31 -40.28 -0.63
N LYS A 1175 -1.02 -40.98 -1.74
CA LYS A 1175 0.35 -41.22 -2.27
C LYS A 1175 1.18 -39.98 -2.44
N TYR A 1176 0.56 -38.89 -2.89
CA TYR A 1176 1.24 -37.63 -3.16
C TYR A 1176 1.37 -36.79 -1.89
N VAL A 1177 0.36 -36.83 -1.01
CA VAL A 1177 0.34 -36.12 0.28
C VAL A 1177 1.36 -36.73 1.26
N LEU A 1178 1.38 -38.07 1.38
CA LEU A 1178 2.19 -38.82 2.34
C LEU A 1178 3.50 -39.34 1.73
N ARG A 1179 4.04 -38.66 0.72
CA ARG A 1179 5.32 -39.04 0.10
C ARG A 1179 6.41 -39.09 1.18
N ASN A 1180 7.19 -40.18 1.20
CA ASN A 1180 8.25 -40.47 2.19
C ASN A 1180 7.77 -40.68 3.64
N CYS A 1181 6.47 -40.61 3.94
CA CYS A 1181 5.95 -40.84 5.28
C CYS A 1181 5.86 -42.34 5.61
N PRO A 1182 5.98 -42.74 6.89
CA PRO A 1182 5.84 -44.12 7.31
C PRO A 1182 4.36 -44.59 7.25
N PRO A 1183 4.08 -45.89 7.09
CA PRO A 1183 2.73 -46.45 6.96
C PRO A 1183 1.69 -46.00 8.01
N GLU A 1184 2.11 -45.67 9.23
CA GLU A 1184 1.24 -45.18 10.29
C GLU A 1184 0.59 -43.84 9.95
N PHE A 1185 1.26 -42.99 9.17
CA PHE A 1185 0.71 -41.70 8.74
C PHE A 1185 -0.53 -41.89 7.86
N PHE A 1186 -0.60 -43.00 7.13
CA PHE A 1186 -1.79 -43.34 6.37
C PHE A 1186 -2.99 -43.61 7.30
N LYS A 1187 -2.80 -44.40 8.36
CA LYS A 1187 -3.82 -44.60 9.41
C LYS A 1187 -4.21 -43.29 10.11
N ILE A 1188 -3.25 -42.40 10.38
CA ILE A 1188 -3.52 -41.05 10.91
C ILE A 1188 -4.42 -40.28 9.92
N GLN A 1189 -4.10 -40.27 8.63
CA GLN A 1189 -4.90 -39.57 7.62
C GLN A 1189 -6.32 -40.12 7.50
N CYS A 1190 -6.50 -41.45 7.47
CA CYS A 1190 -7.82 -42.08 7.47
C CYS A 1190 -8.61 -41.72 8.73
N TYR A 1191 -7.97 -41.74 9.91
CA TYR A 1191 -8.61 -41.37 11.17
C TYR A 1191 -9.03 -39.89 11.20
N LEU A 1192 -8.17 -38.96 10.77
CA LEU A 1192 -8.52 -37.54 10.66
C LEU A 1192 -9.62 -37.27 9.62
N ARG A 1193 -9.70 -38.06 8.54
CA ARG A 1193 -10.81 -38.01 7.57
C ARG A 1193 -12.15 -38.52 8.13
N CYS A 1194 -12.14 -39.33 9.19
CA CYS A 1194 -13.37 -39.82 9.84
C CYS A 1194 -13.94 -38.87 10.90
N LEU A 1195 -13.19 -37.86 11.35
CA LEU A 1195 -13.62 -36.91 12.37
C LEU A 1195 -14.38 -35.71 11.76
N ASN A 1196 -15.36 -35.21 12.51
CA ASN A 1196 -16.06 -33.95 12.27
C ASN A 1196 -15.56 -32.85 13.24
N ARG A 1197 -16.04 -31.60 13.07
CA ARG A 1197 -15.63 -30.44 13.90
C ARG A 1197 -15.80 -30.67 15.40
N ASP A 1198 -16.94 -31.25 15.78
CA ASP A 1198 -17.40 -31.33 17.17
C ASP A 1198 -16.97 -32.62 17.88
N ASP A 1199 -16.60 -33.65 17.11
CA ASP A 1199 -16.16 -34.94 17.62
C ASP A 1199 -14.97 -34.79 18.58
N SER A 1200 -14.82 -35.74 19.50
CA SER A 1200 -13.72 -35.75 20.46
C SER A 1200 -12.58 -36.63 19.95
N PRO A 1201 -11.46 -36.05 19.49
CA PRO A 1201 -10.38 -36.86 18.92
C PRO A 1201 -9.75 -37.78 19.95
N ASN A 1202 -9.35 -38.98 19.52
CA ASN A 1202 -8.61 -39.93 20.32
C ASN A 1202 -7.10 -39.65 20.19
N TYR A 1203 -6.62 -38.68 20.97
CA TYR A 1203 -5.20 -38.32 21.03
C TYR A 1203 -4.31 -39.49 21.44
N PHE A 1204 -4.83 -40.45 22.22
CA PHE A 1204 -4.09 -41.66 22.59
C PHE A 1204 -3.83 -42.54 21.37
N TYR A 1205 -4.82 -42.74 20.49
CA TYR A 1205 -4.64 -43.48 19.23
C TYR A 1205 -3.61 -42.82 18.30
N LEU A 1206 -3.68 -41.49 18.15
CA LEU A 1206 -2.67 -40.71 17.41
C LEU A 1206 -1.27 -40.85 18.02
N ALA A 1207 -1.17 -40.83 19.35
CA ALA A 1207 0.09 -41.02 20.05
C ALA A 1207 0.64 -42.44 19.91
N THR A 1208 -0.20 -43.49 19.95
CA THR A 1208 0.26 -44.87 19.72
C THR A 1208 0.80 -45.07 18.31
N LEU A 1209 0.17 -44.43 17.30
CA LEU A 1209 0.67 -44.49 15.92
C LEU A 1209 2.05 -43.79 15.77
N LEU A 1210 2.27 -42.63 16.38
CA LEU A 1210 3.61 -42.02 16.39
C LEU A 1210 4.64 -42.81 17.21
N ASP A 1211 4.24 -43.42 18.32
CA ASP A 1211 5.14 -44.26 19.12
C ASP A 1211 5.54 -45.54 18.36
N ASP A 1212 4.66 -46.11 17.53
CA ASP A 1212 5.00 -47.21 16.64
C ASP A 1212 5.92 -46.80 15.48
N VAL A 1213 5.78 -45.59 14.93
CA VAL A 1213 6.80 -45.00 14.02
C VAL A 1213 8.15 -44.93 14.73
N LYS A 1214 8.17 -44.42 15.97
CA LYS A 1214 9.39 -44.28 16.78
C LYS A 1214 10.02 -45.64 17.09
N LYS A 1215 9.24 -46.66 17.47
CA LYS A 1215 9.73 -48.04 17.71
C LYS A 1215 10.34 -48.62 16.43
N ARG A 1216 9.62 -48.57 15.31
CA ARG A 1216 10.11 -49.08 14.01
C ARG A 1216 11.41 -48.39 13.59
N ALA A 1217 11.47 -47.07 13.70
CA ALA A 1217 12.67 -46.30 13.37
C ALA A 1217 13.89 -46.73 14.24
N ASN A 1218 13.66 -47.03 15.51
CA ASN A 1218 14.70 -47.52 16.44
C ASN A 1218 14.93 -49.04 16.38
N GLY A 1219 14.36 -49.76 15.40
CA GLY A 1219 14.56 -51.20 15.22
C GLY A 1219 13.82 -52.10 16.22
N ALA A 1220 12.87 -51.56 16.98
CA ALA A 1220 12.01 -52.34 17.87
C ALA A 1220 10.75 -52.80 17.15
N ASN A 1221 10.35 -54.07 17.35
CA ASN A 1221 9.08 -54.58 16.83
C ASN A 1221 7.89 -53.83 17.50
N PRO A 1222 6.92 -53.31 16.72
CA PRO A 1222 5.73 -52.70 17.29
C PRO A 1222 4.89 -53.75 18.01
N VAL A 1223 4.50 -53.45 19.25
CA VAL A 1223 3.69 -54.35 20.08
C VAL A 1223 2.23 -54.23 19.63
N LYS A 1224 1.65 -55.32 19.11
CA LYS A 1224 0.20 -55.39 18.84
C LYS A 1224 -0.60 -55.33 20.14
N PHE A 1225 -0.95 -54.12 20.58
CA PHE A 1225 -1.97 -53.93 21.61
C PHE A 1225 -3.36 -54.11 20.98
N LEU A 1226 -3.92 -55.31 21.13
CA LEU A 1226 -5.29 -55.59 20.75
C LEU A 1226 -6.25 -55.12 21.86
N GLN A 1227 -7.23 -54.31 21.45
CA GLN A 1227 -8.59 -54.20 22.02
C GLN A 1227 -8.73 -53.92 23.53
N GLN A 1228 -8.99 -52.65 23.87
CA GLN A 1228 -10.00 -52.28 24.88
C GLN A 1228 -10.46 -50.81 24.77
N SER A 1229 -11.04 -50.43 23.63
CA SER A 1229 -11.89 -49.23 23.53
C SER A 1229 -12.90 -49.35 22.37
N SER A 1230 -14.18 -49.46 22.71
CA SER A 1230 -15.28 -49.56 21.74
C SER A 1230 -15.66 -48.18 21.20
N ASN A 1231 -15.07 -47.76 20.09
CA ASN A 1231 -15.55 -46.62 19.30
C ASN A 1231 -15.61 -47.02 17.81
N ILE A 1232 -16.82 -46.92 17.24
CA ILE A 1232 -17.15 -47.35 15.87
C ILE A 1232 -16.27 -46.66 14.83
N ASP A 1233 -15.85 -45.42 15.08
CA ASP A 1233 -15.05 -44.62 14.15
C ASP A 1233 -13.62 -45.14 13.97
N ILE A 1234 -13.04 -45.80 14.97
CA ILE A 1234 -11.70 -46.41 14.87
C ILE A 1234 -11.77 -47.62 13.95
N GLU A 1235 -12.75 -48.50 14.17
CA GLU A 1235 -12.96 -49.67 13.31
C GLU A 1235 -13.29 -49.27 11.87
N ARG A 1236 -14.07 -48.20 11.69
CA ARG A 1236 -14.35 -47.61 10.37
C ARG A 1236 -13.09 -47.06 9.71
N ALA A 1237 -12.25 -46.32 10.44
CA ALA A 1237 -10.98 -45.80 9.92
C ALA A 1237 -9.99 -46.92 9.57
N GLU A 1238 -9.92 -48.00 10.37
CA GLU A 1238 -9.06 -49.14 10.08
C GLU A 1238 -9.54 -49.91 8.84
N ARG A 1239 -10.85 -50.18 8.69
CA ARG A 1239 -11.43 -50.78 7.47
C ARG A 1239 -11.19 -49.92 6.23
N LEU A 1240 -11.42 -48.59 6.32
CA LEU A 1240 -11.12 -47.66 5.22
C LEU A 1240 -9.62 -47.70 4.87
N SER A 1241 -8.74 -47.73 5.87
CA SER A 1241 -7.30 -47.81 5.63
C SER A 1241 -6.89 -49.12 4.96
N GLN A 1242 -7.52 -50.26 5.30
CA GLN A 1242 -7.24 -51.53 4.62
C GLN A 1242 -7.70 -51.50 3.17
N LEU A 1243 -8.91 -51.02 2.89
CA LEU A 1243 -9.46 -50.90 1.54
C LEU A 1243 -8.64 -49.95 0.65
N GLU A 1244 -8.25 -48.78 1.17
CA GLU A 1244 -7.40 -47.84 0.43
C GLU A 1244 -5.95 -48.33 0.29
N LEU A 1245 -5.41 -49.16 1.22
CA LEU A 1245 -4.09 -49.80 1.08
C LEU A 1245 -4.08 -50.95 0.07
N GLU A 1246 -5.17 -51.72 -0.05
CA GLU A 1246 -5.31 -52.76 -1.07
C GLU A 1246 -5.50 -52.18 -2.49
N TYR A 1247 -5.92 -50.91 -2.58
CA TYR A 1247 -6.11 -50.19 -3.84
C TYR A 1247 -4.84 -49.53 -4.41
N PHE A 1248 -3.70 -49.57 -3.69
CA PHE A 1248 -2.58 -48.63 -3.84
C PHE A 1248 -1.23 -49.22 -4.27
#